data_AF-A0A087SQ39-F1
#
_entry.id   AF-A0A087SQ39-F1
#
_cell.length_a   1.000
_cell.length_b   1.000
_cell.length_c   1.000
_cell.angle_alpha   90.00
_cell.angle_beta   90.00
_cell.angle_gamma   90.00
#
_symmetry.space_group_name_H-M   'P 1'
#
loop_
_entity.id
_entity.type
_entity.pdbx_description
1 polymer ?
#
loop_
_entity_poly.entity_id
_entity_poly.type
_entity_poly.pdbx_seq_one_letter_code
_entity_poly.pdbx_strand_id
1 'polypeptide(L)'
;MLSLYSSAPTRFSLLLLQEGEEYVHEFVAECAWPPQIPGNWQGRPVLAGHLRLATRSMFFDPDDLRVPIVRLPFEGVEGLEAVGSARSGDFLVQSRHAVRMRPGAADVPYAHDRSRPALAWRFCLAFAAMHDFMPQAQRVVAQRAAWLATPLARERVALALTPARLYAQPRHGLQGRSVRSARLADVAALARRRAGLRDVGLEAGSEWVRGATAAWQRGALSNFDYLLFCNLAAGRSFSDLAQYPVFPWVLADYASEALDLDKPGAFRDLTKPVGALNPARLAAARARYADMRDCTDDPPFLYGTHYSCPSYVLYWLVRAAPGHMLRLQGGRFDAPDRLFASVAGAWTSALANPADVKELIPEFYLPGAAGFLRNGLGLALGARQDGRPVGDVELPPWARGSPERFLSLQRAALEAPVVSANLHHWLDLVFGWKQRGAAALQAGNVFRHLTYEGAVDLEAMEKQNPGEAALLRLQIEEYGQTPRQLFDAPHPRRLVAPRAWDANGETPATSDGMAGLCLSLMASVLAAREEEGARAEPFTDDSQLALLDALDLAPGDSEEDGGPGMVAETEAPAPAALAPWWDDLVTLAVPPGLASPHASPQASPRPRDAKVLHRLTFGPAHGVTALAVAAGDGARNGTPTAFAATQSGQIRAVELESGKQVRCASLSAQPLTCLALARPDPRGHPLALAGGYDGEVRAYCARTGCSAGGWVPGDDAVSALCTLGSGVVVATASGGLAAWETGGGRHPWRPVGRSLGGGGAVLPLLDLEGLQGEGAWSLAALPAGSHPGPLILAGTEAGAVLGWDPRRGGAPAWRSVLGQDIVAGLSVDAGSAPRVSAAAADGRLRLLDLRRGGAVMADDTSGELASWITLLEKTLSFDIKEVDLENKSDEFKAKYASLHPGPDAPAKVPILDDADGTALFESLVVAYYLNDKYPEPALLPSEAAAKAKISLFIELFPPSIFSNAFSLVKAETRAQVAERLPALVQGLKTANALLTSLGSSEGGDYFAGAQYTLADIATSPLYHRAVHLLKGHRDIDIPAILQEHKLDRLAAWSKAVLERPSFQETAPDAEVVIKSMAKFVNPLSD
;
A
#
# COMPACT_ATOMS: atom_id res chain seq x y z
N MET A 1 37.23 -12.53 -42.07
CA MET A 1 37.30 -13.00 -40.67
C MET A 1 36.67 -11.92 -39.81
N LEU A 2 35.39 -11.90 -39.42
CA LEU A 2 34.37 -12.91 -39.15
C LEU A 2 33.01 -12.34 -39.62
N SER A 3 32.34 -12.87 -40.64
CA SER A 3 31.30 -13.92 -40.51
C SER A 3 31.54 -14.91 -39.37
N LEU A 4 30.64 -14.91 -38.38
CA LEU A 4 30.20 -16.01 -37.50
C LEU A 4 29.70 -15.45 -36.15
N TYR A 5 28.45 -14.99 -36.09
CA TYR A 5 27.51 -15.27 -34.99
C TYR A 5 26.11 -15.19 -35.58
N SER A 6 25.85 -16.19 -36.41
CA SER A 6 24.51 -16.63 -36.84
C SER A 6 23.69 -16.98 -35.60
N SER A 7 22.39 -16.71 -35.67
CA SER A 7 21.34 -17.37 -34.88
C SER A 7 21.73 -18.82 -34.54
N ALA A 8 21.92 -19.11 -33.26
CA ALA A 8 21.98 -20.49 -32.81
C ALA A 8 20.57 -21.09 -32.95
N PRO A 9 20.39 -22.26 -33.57
CA PRO A 9 19.10 -22.93 -33.62
C PRO A 9 18.67 -23.31 -32.19
N THR A 10 17.50 -22.86 -31.75
CA THR A 10 16.90 -23.31 -30.49
C THR A 10 16.64 -24.82 -30.58
N ARG A 11 17.33 -25.61 -29.75
CA ARG A 11 17.19 -27.07 -29.72
C ARG A 11 15.87 -27.52 -29.08
N PHE A 12 15.35 -26.71 -28.16
CA PHE A 12 14.04 -26.95 -27.56
C PHE A 12 12.91 -26.62 -28.56
N SER A 13 12.00 -27.57 -28.74
CA SER A 13 10.78 -27.44 -29.53
C SER A 13 9.58 -27.77 -28.66
N LEU A 14 8.41 -27.18 -28.93
CA LEU A 14 7.15 -27.54 -28.26
C LEU A 14 6.78 -29.02 -28.47
N LEU A 15 7.37 -29.68 -29.48
CA LEU A 15 7.24 -31.12 -29.70
C LEU A 15 7.84 -31.98 -28.57
N LEU A 16 8.63 -31.38 -27.67
CA LEU A 16 9.20 -32.04 -26.50
C LEU A 16 8.24 -32.10 -25.29
N LEU A 17 7.12 -31.36 -25.36
CA LEU A 17 6.07 -31.37 -24.34
C LEU A 17 5.23 -32.65 -24.44
N GLN A 18 4.78 -33.16 -23.30
CA GLN A 18 3.80 -34.24 -23.27
C GLN A 18 2.39 -33.74 -23.63
N GLU A 19 1.50 -34.65 -23.98
CA GLU A 19 0.10 -34.34 -24.21
C GLU A 19 -0.54 -33.71 -22.96
N GLY A 20 -1.14 -32.51 -23.13
CA GLY A 20 -1.71 -31.70 -22.05
C GLY A 20 -0.67 -30.99 -21.17
N GLU A 21 0.59 -30.92 -21.58
CA GLU A 21 1.63 -30.10 -20.94
C GLU A 21 1.82 -28.79 -21.71
N GLU A 22 1.49 -27.67 -21.08
CA GLU A 22 1.67 -26.32 -21.64
C GLU A 22 3.02 -25.70 -21.24
N TYR A 23 3.59 -24.90 -22.15
CA TYR A 23 4.77 -24.10 -21.92
C TYR A 23 4.43 -22.84 -21.12
N VAL A 24 5.22 -22.52 -20.09
CA VAL A 24 4.97 -21.39 -19.17
C VAL A 24 5.96 -20.25 -19.42
N HIS A 25 7.25 -20.46 -19.16
CA HIS A 25 8.24 -19.38 -19.24
C HIS A 25 9.68 -19.88 -19.44
N GLU A 26 10.60 -18.98 -19.83
CA GLU A 26 12.04 -19.25 -20.01
C GLU A 26 12.88 -18.38 -19.09
N PHE A 27 13.96 -18.96 -18.56
CA PHE A 27 14.96 -18.28 -17.77
C PHE A 27 16.37 -18.61 -18.28
N VAL A 28 17.28 -17.64 -18.25
CA VAL A 28 18.72 -17.93 -18.42
C VAL A 28 19.26 -18.41 -17.08
N ALA A 29 19.88 -19.59 -17.06
CA ALA A 29 20.32 -20.22 -15.82
C ALA A 29 21.68 -20.92 -15.98
N GLU A 30 22.44 -20.94 -14.89
CA GLU A 30 23.57 -21.83 -14.72
C GLU A 30 23.14 -23.06 -13.94
N CYS A 31 23.59 -24.25 -14.34
CA CYS A 31 23.30 -25.51 -13.66
C CYS A 31 24.59 -26.16 -13.21
N ALA A 32 24.70 -26.47 -11.92
CA ALA A 32 25.72 -27.39 -11.42
C ALA A 32 25.32 -28.81 -11.82
N TRP A 33 26.00 -29.35 -12.82
CA TRP A 33 25.62 -30.63 -13.43
C TRP A 33 25.95 -31.78 -12.47
N PRO A 34 24.96 -32.61 -12.07
CA PRO A 34 25.22 -33.70 -11.14
C PRO A 34 26.25 -34.68 -11.73
N PRO A 35 27.33 -35.04 -11.00
CA PRO A 35 28.38 -35.92 -11.52
C PRO A 35 27.87 -37.34 -11.84
N GLN A 36 26.74 -37.74 -11.26
CA GLN A 36 26.07 -39.02 -11.52
C GLN A 36 25.35 -39.04 -12.88
N ILE A 37 25.12 -37.88 -13.50
CA ILE A 37 24.41 -37.76 -14.77
C ILE A 37 25.41 -37.66 -15.94
N PRO A 38 25.43 -38.63 -16.88
CA PRO A 38 26.36 -38.59 -18.00
C PRO A 38 25.90 -37.60 -19.09
N GLY A 39 26.85 -36.96 -19.78
CA GLY A 39 26.56 -36.03 -20.88
C GLY A 39 27.36 -34.73 -20.84
N ASN A 40 27.95 -34.39 -19.69
CA ASN A 40 28.89 -33.29 -19.56
C ASN A 40 30.32 -33.71 -19.96
N TRP A 41 30.55 -33.85 -21.26
CA TRP A 41 31.83 -34.32 -21.82
C TRP A 41 33.03 -33.38 -21.51
N GLN A 42 32.77 -32.10 -21.18
CA GLN A 42 33.80 -31.13 -20.81
C GLN A 42 34.29 -31.28 -19.37
N GLY A 43 33.55 -31.98 -18.51
CA GLY A 43 33.85 -32.10 -17.09
C GLY A 43 33.77 -30.77 -16.32
N ARG A 44 33.09 -29.75 -16.86
CA ARG A 44 32.92 -28.46 -16.16
C ARG A 44 31.92 -28.61 -15.02
N PRO A 45 32.20 -28.11 -13.81
CA PRO A 45 31.30 -28.27 -12.67
C PRO A 45 29.96 -27.53 -12.84
N VAL A 46 29.95 -26.45 -13.63
CA VAL A 46 28.79 -25.60 -13.89
C VAL A 46 28.66 -25.38 -15.39
N LEU A 47 27.43 -25.47 -15.90
CA LEU A 47 27.08 -25.28 -17.31
C LEU A 47 26.07 -24.14 -17.43
N ALA A 48 26.33 -23.19 -18.33
CA ALA A 48 25.36 -22.16 -18.70
C ALA A 48 24.34 -22.72 -19.71
N GLY A 49 23.10 -22.24 -19.63
CA GLY A 49 22.04 -22.62 -20.55
C GLY A 49 20.71 -21.94 -20.25
N HIS A 50 19.67 -22.49 -20.85
CA HIS A 50 18.30 -22.00 -20.74
C HIS A 50 17.46 -23.00 -19.93
N LEU A 51 16.82 -22.50 -18.87
CA LEU A 51 15.86 -23.24 -18.06
C LEU A 51 14.44 -22.87 -18.49
N ARG A 52 13.68 -23.85 -18.97
CA ARG A 52 12.30 -23.69 -19.45
C ARG A 52 11.32 -24.37 -18.51
N LEU A 53 10.27 -23.65 -18.15
CA LEU A 53 9.21 -24.10 -17.25
C LEU A 53 7.98 -24.49 -18.06
N ALA A 54 7.44 -25.68 -17.78
CA ALA A 54 6.18 -26.16 -18.31
C ALA A 54 5.26 -26.60 -17.16
N THR A 55 3.97 -26.75 -17.42
CA THR A 55 2.95 -27.13 -16.42
C THR A 55 3.21 -28.47 -15.72
N ARG A 56 4.02 -29.37 -16.30
CA ARG A 56 4.33 -30.70 -15.74
C ARG A 56 5.82 -30.99 -15.57
N SER A 57 6.72 -30.18 -16.12
CA SER A 57 8.17 -30.43 -16.09
C SER A 57 8.99 -29.15 -16.19
N MET A 58 10.25 -29.24 -15.76
CA MET A 58 11.30 -28.27 -16.07
C MET A 58 12.28 -28.84 -17.09
N PHE A 59 12.78 -28.02 -18.01
CA PHE A 59 13.78 -28.41 -19.01
C PHE A 59 15.01 -27.53 -18.90
N PHE A 60 16.20 -28.12 -18.82
CA PHE A 60 17.47 -27.39 -18.91
C PHE A 60 18.16 -27.72 -20.23
N ASP A 61 18.43 -26.68 -21.03
CA ASP A 61 19.05 -26.73 -22.36
C ASP A 61 20.42 -26.01 -22.31
N PRO A 62 21.52 -26.75 -22.13
CA PRO A 62 22.87 -26.17 -22.03
C PRO A 62 23.33 -25.51 -23.33
N ASP A 63 24.09 -24.42 -23.26
CA ASP A 63 24.59 -23.71 -24.46
C ASP A 63 25.49 -24.57 -25.36
N ASP A 64 26.21 -25.53 -24.75
CA ASP A 64 26.99 -26.49 -25.52
C ASP A 64 26.08 -27.54 -26.15
N LEU A 65 25.94 -27.47 -27.48
CA LEU A 65 25.08 -28.34 -28.29
C LEU A 65 25.42 -29.83 -28.19
N ARG A 66 26.59 -30.18 -27.66
CA ARG A 66 27.04 -31.55 -27.39
C ARG A 66 26.60 -32.09 -26.04
N VAL A 67 26.14 -31.23 -25.12
CA VAL A 67 25.57 -31.64 -23.84
C VAL A 67 24.06 -31.86 -24.03
N PRO A 68 23.49 -32.95 -23.52
CA PRO A 68 22.07 -33.26 -23.70
C PRO A 68 21.14 -32.27 -22.98
N ILE A 69 19.95 -32.01 -23.54
CA ILE A 69 18.84 -31.36 -22.81
C ILE A 69 18.38 -32.32 -21.72
N VAL A 70 18.14 -31.80 -20.52
CA VAL A 70 17.57 -32.54 -19.39
C VAL A 70 16.15 -32.07 -19.14
N ARG A 71 15.22 -33.01 -19.02
CA ARG A 71 13.87 -32.80 -18.50
C ARG A 71 13.78 -33.36 -17.07
N LEU A 72 13.19 -32.57 -16.17
CA LEU A 72 12.87 -32.90 -14.79
C LEU A 72 11.34 -32.88 -14.65
N PRO A 73 10.65 -34.03 -14.77
CA PRO A 73 9.20 -34.10 -14.53
C PRO A 73 8.87 -33.78 -13.07
N PHE A 74 7.85 -32.97 -12.80
CA PHE A 74 7.46 -32.60 -11.43
C PHE A 74 6.98 -33.79 -10.60
N GLU A 75 6.46 -34.84 -11.23
CA GLU A 75 6.17 -36.13 -10.56
C GLU A 75 7.43 -36.78 -9.94
N GLY A 76 8.61 -36.44 -10.46
CA GLY A 76 9.91 -36.89 -9.97
C GLY A 76 10.55 -35.97 -8.94
N VAL A 77 10.02 -34.77 -8.71
CA VAL A 77 10.62 -33.76 -7.83
C VAL A 77 10.12 -33.96 -6.39
N GLU A 78 11.05 -34.20 -5.47
CA GLU A 78 10.79 -34.39 -4.03
C GLU A 78 10.97 -33.09 -3.22
N GLY A 79 11.70 -32.11 -3.77
CA GLY A 79 11.92 -30.83 -3.13
C GLY A 79 12.34 -29.74 -4.12
N LEU A 80 11.85 -28.52 -3.90
CA LEU A 80 12.18 -27.32 -4.67
C LEU A 80 12.36 -26.14 -3.71
N GLU A 81 13.60 -25.74 -3.46
CA GLU A 81 13.94 -24.79 -2.40
C GLU A 81 14.89 -23.71 -2.90
N ALA A 82 14.67 -22.46 -2.50
CA ALA A 82 15.60 -21.38 -2.76
C ALA A 82 16.81 -21.54 -1.83
N VAL A 83 18.02 -21.31 -2.34
CA VAL A 83 19.27 -21.44 -1.59
C VAL A 83 19.90 -20.05 -1.46
N GLY A 84 20.01 -19.52 -0.24
CA GLY A 84 20.62 -18.21 0.02
C GLY A 84 19.62 -17.06 0.16
N SER A 85 20.07 -15.82 -0.10
CA SER A 85 19.23 -14.60 0.04
C SER A 85 18.24 -14.48 -1.12
N ALA A 86 17.11 -13.79 -0.93
CA ALA A 86 16.04 -13.62 -1.93
C ALA A 86 16.49 -12.98 -3.27
N ARG A 87 17.70 -12.38 -3.31
CA ARG A 87 18.32 -11.78 -4.49
C ARG A 87 19.22 -12.74 -5.29
N SER A 88 19.54 -13.92 -4.76
CA SER A 88 20.64 -14.75 -5.27
C SER A 88 20.32 -15.65 -6.46
N GLY A 89 19.05 -15.73 -6.93
CA GLY A 89 18.67 -16.57 -8.08
C GLY A 89 18.91 -18.08 -7.91
N ASP A 90 19.51 -18.49 -6.79
CA ASP A 90 19.98 -19.83 -6.50
C ASP A 90 18.84 -20.69 -5.95
N PHE A 91 18.66 -21.89 -6.50
CA PHE A 91 17.70 -22.87 -5.99
C PHE A 91 18.15 -24.31 -6.24
N LEU A 92 17.61 -25.20 -5.41
CA LEU A 92 17.85 -26.63 -5.44
C LEU A 92 16.58 -27.36 -5.88
N VAL A 93 16.74 -28.28 -6.83
CA VAL A 93 15.72 -29.26 -7.20
C VAL A 93 16.22 -30.63 -6.78
N GLN A 94 15.50 -31.29 -5.89
CA GLN A 94 15.72 -32.69 -5.56
C GLN A 94 14.81 -33.54 -6.45
N SER A 95 15.39 -34.32 -7.36
CA SER A 95 14.61 -35.15 -8.29
C SER A 95 15.09 -36.60 -8.33
N ARG A 96 14.15 -37.54 -8.18
CA ARG A 96 14.37 -38.99 -8.33
C ARG A 96 14.45 -39.43 -9.80
N HIS A 97 14.04 -38.56 -10.72
CA HIS A 97 13.92 -38.88 -12.14
C HIS A 97 14.30 -37.70 -13.03
N ALA A 98 15.30 -37.92 -13.88
CA ALA A 98 15.67 -37.02 -14.96
C ALA A 98 15.60 -37.76 -16.31
N VAL A 99 15.27 -37.03 -17.38
CA VAL A 99 15.20 -37.56 -18.75
C VAL A 99 16.15 -36.76 -19.63
N ARG A 100 17.18 -37.41 -20.16
CA ARG A 100 18.18 -36.81 -21.07
C ARG A 100 17.86 -37.10 -22.52
N MET A 101 17.95 -36.07 -23.36
CA MET A 101 17.82 -36.16 -24.83
C MET A 101 19.19 -36.41 -25.47
N ARG A 102 19.32 -37.13 -26.60
CA ARG A 102 20.67 -37.38 -27.18
C ARG A 102 21.31 -36.09 -27.71
N PRO A 103 22.65 -35.93 -27.58
CA PRO A 103 23.39 -34.85 -28.24
C PRO A 103 23.17 -34.83 -29.76
N GLY A 104 23.10 -33.64 -30.37
CA GLY A 104 22.99 -33.49 -31.82
C GLY A 104 21.57 -33.39 -32.40
N ALA A 105 20.58 -32.96 -31.62
CA ALA A 105 19.19 -32.73 -32.07
C ALA A 105 18.46 -33.95 -32.65
N ALA A 106 18.77 -35.15 -32.14
CA ALA A 106 18.03 -36.37 -32.48
C ALA A 106 16.87 -36.57 -31.49
N ASP A 107 15.63 -36.55 -31.99
CA ASP A 107 14.39 -36.59 -31.20
C ASP A 107 14.17 -37.90 -30.40
N VAL A 108 14.92 -38.98 -30.67
CA VAL A 108 14.74 -40.28 -29.99
C VAL A 108 16.05 -41.10 -30.06
N PRO A 109 16.43 -41.91 -29.03
CA PRO A 109 15.75 -42.18 -27.76
C PRO A 109 16.26 -41.39 -26.55
N TYR A 110 15.32 -41.09 -25.64
CA TYR A 110 15.53 -40.52 -24.32
C TYR A 110 16.24 -41.50 -23.38
N ALA A 111 17.26 -41.03 -22.66
CA ALA A 111 17.86 -41.78 -21.56
C ALA A 111 17.17 -41.37 -20.24
N HIS A 112 16.61 -42.34 -19.52
CA HIS A 112 15.97 -42.10 -18.23
C HIS A 112 16.97 -42.40 -17.11
N ASP A 113 17.33 -41.38 -16.35
CA ASP A 113 18.20 -41.52 -15.18
C ASP A 113 17.32 -41.48 -13.94
N ARG A 114 17.17 -42.64 -13.30
CA ARG A 114 16.46 -42.80 -12.04
C ARG A 114 17.48 -43.06 -10.95
N SER A 115 17.30 -42.42 -9.80
CA SER A 115 18.23 -42.49 -8.68
C SER A 115 17.48 -42.60 -7.36
N ARG A 116 18.07 -43.35 -6.42
CA ARG A 116 17.70 -43.35 -5.00
C ARG A 116 19.01 -43.38 -4.19
N PRO A 117 19.33 -42.35 -3.39
CA PRO A 117 18.53 -41.15 -3.10
C PRO A 117 18.39 -40.20 -4.31
N ALA A 118 17.46 -39.23 -4.22
CA ALA A 118 17.20 -38.24 -5.28
C ALA A 118 18.44 -37.40 -5.62
N LEU A 119 18.56 -37.02 -6.89
CA LEU A 119 19.65 -36.18 -7.38
C LEU A 119 19.39 -34.71 -7.06
N ALA A 120 20.43 -34.05 -6.55
CA ALA A 120 20.46 -32.62 -6.28
C ALA A 120 20.87 -31.85 -7.53
N TRP A 121 19.94 -31.10 -8.11
CA TRP A 121 20.21 -30.16 -9.20
C TRP A 121 20.26 -28.75 -8.63
N ARG A 122 21.41 -28.08 -8.71
CA ARG A 122 21.55 -26.70 -8.29
C ARG A 122 21.50 -25.80 -9.52
N PHE A 123 20.60 -24.83 -9.50
CA PHE A 123 20.42 -23.83 -10.54
C PHE A 123 20.66 -22.43 -9.98
N CYS A 124 21.17 -21.52 -10.80
CA CYS A 124 21.29 -20.10 -10.53
C CYS A 124 20.66 -19.33 -11.69
N LEU A 125 19.65 -18.51 -11.43
CA LEU A 125 19.03 -17.64 -12.44
C LEU A 125 19.89 -16.40 -12.67
N ALA A 126 20.28 -16.14 -13.93
CA ALA A 126 21.23 -15.06 -14.25
C ALA A 126 20.59 -13.65 -14.25
N PHE A 127 19.29 -13.54 -14.54
CA PHE A 127 18.58 -12.26 -14.73
C PHE A 127 17.15 -12.23 -14.16
N ALA A 128 16.80 -13.17 -13.28
CA ALA A 128 15.46 -13.27 -12.68
C ALA A 128 15.55 -13.49 -11.17
N ALA A 129 14.64 -12.88 -10.41
CA ALA A 129 14.60 -13.03 -8.97
C ALA A 129 13.76 -14.24 -8.55
N MET A 130 14.05 -14.78 -7.36
CA MET A 130 13.38 -16.00 -6.89
C MET A 130 11.87 -15.84 -6.70
N HIS A 131 11.40 -14.62 -6.43
CA HIS A 131 9.98 -14.30 -6.28
C HIS A 131 9.19 -14.41 -7.59
N ASP A 132 9.86 -14.25 -8.75
CA ASP A 132 9.24 -14.39 -10.07
C ASP A 132 9.09 -15.89 -10.45
N PHE A 133 10.04 -16.72 -10.01
CA PHE A 133 10.12 -18.14 -10.37
C PHE A 133 9.30 -19.05 -9.43
N MET A 134 9.40 -18.89 -8.11
CA MET A 134 8.84 -19.84 -7.14
C MET A 134 7.32 -20.03 -7.21
N PRO A 135 6.48 -18.99 -7.36
CA PRO A 135 5.04 -19.16 -7.48
C PRO A 135 4.62 -19.94 -8.74
N GLN A 136 5.41 -19.83 -9.81
CA GLN A 136 5.16 -20.54 -11.07
C GLN A 136 5.62 -22.01 -11.01
N ALA A 137 6.63 -22.29 -10.18
CA ALA A 137 7.25 -23.61 -10.06
C ALA A 137 6.61 -24.50 -8.98
N GLN A 138 5.82 -23.95 -8.04
CA GLN A 138 5.14 -24.73 -6.99
C GLN A 138 3.73 -25.16 -7.42
N ARG A 139 3.51 -26.48 -7.52
CA ARG A 139 2.22 -27.09 -7.88
C ARG A 139 1.10 -26.74 -6.88
N VAL A 140 0.00 -26.18 -7.37
CA VAL A 140 -1.24 -26.04 -6.58
C VAL A 140 -1.91 -27.42 -6.43
N VAL A 141 -2.15 -27.83 -5.19
CA VAL A 141 -2.75 -29.12 -4.83
C VAL A 141 -4.27 -28.99 -4.71
N ALA A 142 -4.77 -27.85 -4.23
CA ALA A 142 -6.21 -27.58 -4.13
C ALA A 142 -6.54 -26.09 -4.23
N GLN A 143 -7.71 -25.75 -4.78
CA GLN A 143 -8.25 -24.40 -4.83
C GLN A 143 -9.77 -24.40 -4.57
N ARG A 144 -10.27 -23.49 -3.71
CA ARG A 144 -11.70 -23.38 -3.35
C ARG A 144 -12.11 -21.93 -3.10
N ALA A 145 -13.40 -21.61 -3.27
CA ALA A 145 -13.95 -20.35 -2.78
C ALA A 145 -14.24 -20.46 -1.27
N ALA A 146 -13.91 -19.41 -0.51
CA ALA A 146 -14.08 -19.36 0.93
C ALA A 146 -14.47 -17.95 1.38
N TRP A 147 -14.79 -17.81 2.67
CA TRP A 147 -14.98 -16.51 3.32
C TRP A 147 -13.88 -16.30 4.36
N LEU A 148 -13.22 -15.15 4.30
CA LEU A 148 -12.30 -14.69 5.33
C LEU A 148 -13.07 -13.82 6.32
N ALA A 149 -13.18 -14.28 7.57
CA ALA A 149 -13.78 -13.52 8.66
C ALA A 149 -12.74 -12.63 9.35
N THR A 150 -13.05 -11.34 9.48
CA THR A 150 -12.30 -10.34 10.26
C THR A 150 -13.25 -9.70 11.28
N PRO A 151 -12.76 -9.05 12.35
CA PRO A 151 -13.62 -8.43 13.37
C PRO A 151 -14.68 -7.47 12.81
N LEU A 152 -14.42 -6.91 11.61
CA LEU A 152 -15.24 -5.87 10.98
C LEU A 152 -16.10 -6.36 9.80
N ALA A 153 -15.66 -7.41 9.12
CA ALA A 153 -16.25 -7.80 7.84
C ALA A 153 -15.93 -9.25 7.49
N ARG A 154 -16.83 -9.86 6.72
CA ARG A 154 -16.56 -11.10 5.99
C ARG A 154 -16.26 -10.78 4.54
N GLU A 155 -15.18 -11.33 4.02
CA GLU A 155 -14.73 -11.11 2.65
C GLU A 155 -14.70 -12.43 1.87
N ARG A 156 -15.20 -12.43 0.62
CA ARG A 156 -15.06 -13.61 -0.25
C ARG A 156 -13.63 -13.71 -0.74
N VAL A 157 -13.03 -14.88 -0.58
CA VAL A 157 -11.67 -15.19 -1.04
C VAL A 157 -11.64 -16.47 -1.88
N ALA A 158 -10.68 -16.59 -2.78
CA ALA A 158 -10.20 -17.82 -3.37
C ALA A 158 -9.03 -18.33 -2.53
N LEU A 159 -9.20 -19.50 -1.94
CA LEU A 159 -8.19 -20.19 -1.15
C LEU A 159 -7.42 -21.15 -2.05
N ALA A 160 -6.08 -21.14 -1.99
CA ALA A 160 -5.22 -22.07 -2.73
C ALA A 160 -4.21 -22.73 -1.79
N LEU A 161 -3.99 -24.03 -1.95
CA LEU A 161 -3.10 -24.85 -1.13
C LEU A 161 -2.02 -25.46 -2.02
N THR A 162 -0.77 -25.32 -1.60
CA THR A 162 0.39 -26.03 -2.15
C THR A 162 0.95 -26.98 -1.09
N PRO A 163 1.89 -27.90 -1.41
CA PRO A 163 2.48 -28.78 -0.40
C PRO A 163 3.23 -28.03 0.73
N ALA A 164 3.54 -26.74 0.53
CA ALA A 164 4.30 -25.94 1.50
C ALA A 164 3.51 -24.74 2.07
N ARG A 165 2.44 -24.27 1.42
CA ARG A 165 1.80 -22.99 1.76
C ARG A 165 0.28 -22.99 1.53
N LEU A 166 -0.41 -22.17 2.31
CA LEU A 166 -1.81 -21.79 2.16
C LEU A 166 -1.90 -20.34 1.70
N TYR A 167 -2.74 -20.05 0.71
CA TYR A 167 -3.00 -18.72 0.17
C TYR A 167 -4.49 -18.38 0.25
N ALA A 168 -4.81 -17.12 0.53
CA ALA A 168 -6.17 -16.58 0.47
C ALA A 168 -6.18 -15.26 -0.31
N GLN A 169 -6.83 -15.28 -1.47
CA GLN A 169 -6.91 -14.17 -2.40
C GLN A 169 -8.34 -13.60 -2.44
N PRO A 170 -8.58 -12.32 -2.14
CA PRO A 170 -9.91 -11.70 -2.30
C PRO A 170 -10.51 -11.87 -3.71
N ARG A 171 -11.81 -12.21 -3.79
CA ARG A 171 -12.49 -12.59 -5.04
C ARG A 171 -13.01 -11.40 -5.87
N HIS A 172 -13.08 -10.21 -5.27
CA HIS A 172 -13.49 -8.97 -5.96
C HIS A 172 -12.47 -7.87 -5.66
N GLY A 173 -12.12 -7.09 -6.69
CA GLY A 173 -11.16 -6.00 -6.66
C GLY A 173 -11.55 -4.85 -5.72
N LEU A 174 -11.42 -5.08 -4.42
CA LEU A 174 -11.30 -4.03 -3.42
C LEU A 174 -9.85 -3.57 -3.45
N GLN A 175 -9.60 -2.41 -4.06
CA GLN A 175 -8.28 -1.80 -4.17
C GLN A 175 -7.54 -1.84 -2.83
N GLY A 176 -6.32 -2.39 -2.81
CA GLY A 176 -5.42 -2.36 -1.65
C GLY A 176 -5.47 -3.57 -0.70
N ARG A 177 -6.11 -4.69 -1.05
CA ARG A 177 -6.04 -5.92 -0.22
C ARG A 177 -5.07 -6.95 -0.82
N SER A 178 -3.98 -7.23 -0.10
CA SER A 178 -2.95 -8.18 -0.51
C SER A 178 -3.38 -9.65 -0.38
N VAL A 179 -2.82 -10.51 -1.24
CA VAL A 179 -2.97 -11.96 -1.10
C VAL A 179 -2.31 -12.39 0.20
N ARG A 180 -3.10 -13.02 1.08
CA ARG A 180 -2.56 -13.54 2.35
C ARG A 180 -1.92 -14.89 2.09
N SER A 181 -0.77 -15.16 2.70
CA SER A 181 -0.12 -16.47 2.62
C SER A 181 0.46 -16.90 3.96
N ALA A 182 0.42 -18.21 4.24
CA ALA A 182 1.03 -18.83 5.41
C ALA A 182 1.80 -20.07 4.98
N ARG A 183 2.98 -20.31 5.57
CA ARG A 183 3.67 -21.61 5.41
C ARG A 183 2.92 -22.65 6.23
N LEU A 184 2.69 -23.82 5.67
CA LEU A 184 2.07 -24.92 6.41
C LEU A 184 2.91 -25.35 7.61
N ALA A 185 4.24 -25.25 7.51
CA ALA A 185 5.15 -25.47 8.62
C ALA A 185 4.99 -24.48 9.79
N ASP A 186 4.46 -23.28 9.53
CA ASP A 186 4.21 -22.26 10.56
C ASP A 186 2.80 -22.39 11.18
N VAL A 187 1.97 -23.33 10.69
CA VAL A 187 0.62 -23.55 11.21
C VAL A 187 0.70 -24.37 12.50
N ALA A 188 0.67 -23.68 13.64
CA ALA A 188 0.73 -24.32 14.96
C ALA A 188 -0.53 -25.14 15.31
N ALA A 189 -1.71 -24.74 14.81
CA ALA A 189 -2.97 -25.44 15.05
C ALA A 189 -4.02 -25.11 13.97
N LEU A 190 -4.92 -26.06 13.72
CA LEU A 190 -6.11 -25.90 12.89
C LEU A 190 -7.35 -26.19 13.75
N ALA A 191 -8.39 -25.36 13.66
CA ALA A 191 -9.59 -25.50 14.50
C ALA A 191 -10.91 -25.25 13.74
N ARG A 192 -11.95 -25.99 14.11
CA ARG A 192 -13.31 -25.89 13.56
C ARG A 192 -13.93 -24.62 14.10
N ARG A 193 -14.58 -23.87 13.22
CA ARG A 193 -15.28 -22.64 13.57
C ARG A 193 -16.69 -22.67 12.99
N ARG A 194 -17.58 -21.93 13.66
CA ARG A 194 -18.93 -21.68 13.21
C ARG A 194 -19.01 -20.27 12.60
N ALA A 195 -19.83 -20.11 11.58
CA ALA A 195 -20.21 -18.79 11.06
C ALA A 195 -21.72 -18.77 10.89
N GLY A 196 -22.41 -17.84 11.57
CA GLY A 196 -23.88 -17.78 11.56
C GLY A 196 -24.55 -19.07 12.04
N LEU A 197 -23.99 -19.69 13.10
CA LEU A 197 -24.42 -20.98 13.66
C LEU A 197 -24.31 -22.21 12.72
N ARG A 198 -23.60 -22.09 11.58
CA ARG A 198 -23.28 -23.23 10.68
C ARG A 198 -21.87 -23.76 10.91
N ASP A 199 -21.68 -25.07 10.72
CA ASP A 199 -20.37 -25.73 10.80
C ASP A 199 -19.55 -25.50 9.53
N VAL A 200 -18.30 -24.99 9.65
CA VAL A 200 -17.47 -24.62 8.47
C VAL A 200 -16.01 -25.10 8.52
N GLY A 201 -15.63 -26.11 9.33
CA GLY A 201 -14.23 -26.58 9.44
C GLY A 201 -13.99 -27.87 10.27
N LEU A 202 -12.73 -28.14 10.69
CA LEU A 202 -12.23 -29.40 11.31
C LEU A 202 -11.77 -29.28 12.78
N GLU A 203 -12.21 -30.20 13.65
CA GLU A 203 -12.50 -30.06 15.10
C GLU A 203 -11.30 -30.13 16.07
N ALA A 204 -11.38 -29.43 17.21
CA ALA A 204 -10.61 -29.79 18.40
C ALA A 204 -11.29 -31.01 19.04
N GLY A 205 -10.75 -32.21 18.80
CA GLY A 205 -11.37 -33.45 19.27
C GLY A 205 -11.61 -33.46 20.77
N SER A 206 -12.58 -34.27 21.22
CA SER A 206 -12.97 -34.41 22.64
C SER A 206 -11.79 -34.65 23.60
N GLU A 207 -10.68 -35.20 23.12
CA GLU A 207 -9.43 -35.38 23.86
C GLU A 207 -8.75 -34.07 24.26
N TRP A 208 -8.77 -33.05 23.40
CA TRP A 208 -8.17 -31.75 23.71
C TRP A 208 -8.92 -31.05 24.84
N VAL A 209 -10.25 -31.10 24.82
CA VAL A 209 -11.08 -30.56 25.90
C VAL A 209 -10.79 -31.29 27.21
N ARG A 210 -10.77 -32.64 27.19
CA ARG A 210 -10.42 -33.44 28.37
C ARG A 210 -9.04 -33.12 28.93
N GLY A 211 -8.02 -33.02 28.08
CA GLY A 211 -6.65 -32.70 28.48
C GLY A 211 -6.52 -31.31 29.11
N ALA A 212 -7.12 -30.29 28.50
CA ALA A 212 -7.14 -28.93 29.05
C ALA A 212 -7.92 -28.86 30.38
N THR A 213 -9.05 -29.54 30.50
CA THR A 213 -9.79 -29.64 31.77
C THR A 213 -8.94 -30.27 32.86
N ALA A 214 -8.25 -31.38 32.57
CA ALA A 214 -7.38 -32.05 33.52
C ALA A 214 -6.18 -31.17 33.95
N ALA A 215 -5.56 -30.49 32.99
CA ALA A 215 -4.47 -29.54 33.26
C ALA A 215 -4.92 -28.37 34.15
N TRP A 216 -6.09 -27.79 33.88
CA TRP A 216 -6.69 -26.75 34.71
C TRP A 216 -7.01 -27.25 36.13
N GLN A 217 -7.60 -28.43 36.25
CA GLN A 217 -7.91 -29.04 37.55
C GLN A 217 -6.67 -29.22 38.42
N ARG A 218 -5.54 -29.61 37.83
CA ARG A 218 -4.25 -29.79 38.54
C ARG A 218 -3.47 -28.49 38.74
N GLY A 219 -3.96 -27.37 38.22
CA GLY A 219 -3.30 -26.05 38.36
C GLY A 219 -2.23 -25.75 37.32
N ALA A 220 -2.05 -26.60 36.30
CA ALA A 220 -1.10 -26.37 35.19
C ALA A 220 -1.58 -25.28 34.22
N LEU A 221 -2.89 -25.07 34.10
CA LEU A 221 -3.49 -23.92 33.41
C LEU A 221 -4.12 -22.96 34.43
N SER A 222 -3.97 -21.65 34.21
CA SER A 222 -4.66 -20.62 34.99
C SER A 222 -6.17 -20.60 34.71
N ASN A 223 -6.97 -19.92 35.54
CA ASN A 223 -8.41 -19.77 35.25
C ASN A 223 -8.61 -19.00 33.95
N PHE A 224 -7.81 -17.96 33.72
CA PHE A 224 -7.87 -17.19 32.48
C PHE A 224 -7.57 -18.06 31.25
N ASP A 225 -6.48 -18.83 31.27
CA ASP A 225 -6.07 -19.64 30.12
C ASP A 225 -7.12 -20.71 29.82
N TYR A 226 -7.69 -21.31 30.87
CA TYR A 226 -8.75 -22.29 30.72
C TYR A 226 -10.06 -21.69 30.19
N LEU A 227 -10.44 -20.49 30.64
CA LEU A 227 -11.59 -19.75 30.11
C LEU A 227 -11.38 -19.38 28.65
N LEU A 228 -10.18 -18.93 28.28
CA LEU A 228 -9.85 -18.60 26.90
C LEU A 228 -9.89 -19.86 26.03
N PHE A 229 -9.34 -20.98 26.51
CA PHE A 229 -9.43 -22.28 25.85
C PHE A 229 -10.89 -22.69 25.61
N CYS A 230 -11.75 -22.64 26.64
CA CYS A 230 -13.16 -23.01 26.51
C CYS A 230 -13.88 -22.11 25.49
N ASN A 231 -13.61 -20.80 25.49
CA ASN A 231 -14.14 -19.89 24.48
C ASN A 231 -13.75 -20.33 23.06
N LEU A 232 -12.46 -20.54 22.81
CA LEU A 232 -11.94 -20.95 21.51
C LEU A 232 -12.45 -22.33 21.08
N ALA A 233 -12.56 -23.28 22.01
CA ALA A 233 -13.13 -24.61 21.77
C ALA A 233 -14.63 -24.53 21.44
N ALA A 234 -15.35 -23.60 22.05
CA ALA A 234 -16.78 -23.35 21.77
C ALA A 234 -17.02 -22.52 20.49
N GLY A 235 -15.98 -22.29 19.69
CA GLY A 235 -16.05 -21.59 18.41
C GLY A 235 -15.99 -20.05 18.52
N ARG A 236 -15.69 -19.49 19.69
CA ARG A 236 -15.48 -18.05 19.86
C ARG A 236 -14.15 -17.60 19.27
N SER A 237 -14.06 -16.34 18.86
CA SER A 237 -12.85 -15.77 18.27
C SER A 237 -12.79 -14.27 18.46
N PHE A 238 -11.58 -13.73 18.58
CA PHE A 238 -11.34 -12.28 18.50
C PHE A 238 -11.61 -11.72 17.10
N SER A 239 -11.67 -12.57 16.08
CA SER A 239 -11.93 -12.21 14.68
C SER A 239 -13.41 -12.06 14.33
N ASP A 240 -14.34 -12.32 15.25
CA ASP A 240 -15.78 -12.18 15.01
C ASP A 240 -16.44 -11.57 16.26
N LEU A 241 -16.90 -10.32 16.17
CA LEU A 241 -17.53 -9.62 17.29
C LEU A 241 -18.84 -10.28 17.76
N ALA A 242 -19.56 -10.98 16.86
CA ALA A 242 -20.77 -11.71 17.21
C ALA A 242 -20.47 -12.97 18.03
N GLN A 243 -19.23 -13.46 17.94
CA GLN A 243 -18.72 -14.63 18.64
C GLN A 243 -17.46 -14.28 19.45
N TYR A 244 -17.39 -13.07 20.01
CA TYR A 244 -16.25 -12.64 20.83
C TYR A 244 -16.14 -13.49 22.12
N PRO A 245 -14.93 -13.75 22.64
CA PRO A 245 -14.76 -14.47 23.90
C PRO A 245 -15.49 -13.78 25.06
N VAL A 246 -16.11 -14.58 25.92
CA VAL A 246 -16.91 -14.13 27.06
C VAL A 246 -16.23 -14.56 28.35
N PHE A 247 -16.12 -13.63 29.30
CA PHE A 247 -15.57 -13.84 30.63
C PHE A 247 -16.59 -13.43 31.69
N PRO A 248 -16.61 -14.09 32.87
CA PRO A 248 -17.55 -13.74 33.95
C PRO A 248 -17.22 -12.37 34.54
N TRP A 249 -18.22 -11.64 35.01
CA TRP A 249 -17.99 -10.73 36.14
C TRP A 249 -17.52 -11.54 37.35
N VAL A 250 -16.39 -11.15 37.96
CA VAL A 250 -15.83 -11.85 39.13
C VAL A 250 -16.08 -11.09 40.42
N LEU A 251 -15.84 -9.78 40.42
CA LEU A 251 -16.06 -8.93 41.59
C LEU A 251 -17.50 -8.39 41.63
N ALA A 252 -17.96 -8.09 42.83
CA ALA A 252 -19.22 -7.40 43.11
C ALA A 252 -18.98 -6.05 43.82
N ASP A 253 -17.79 -5.81 44.37
CA ASP A 253 -17.41 -4.57 45.05
C ASP A 253 -16.63 -3.62 44.13
N TYR A 254 -17.33 -2.60 43.65
CA TYR A 254 -16.78 -1.52 42.83
C TYR A 254 -16.89 -0.15 43.51
N ALA A 255 -17.21 -0.12 44.82
CA ALA A 255 -17.49 1.11 45.57
C ALA A 255 -16.54 1.34 46.75
N SER A 256 -15.95 0.29 47.33
CA SER A 256 -15.06 0.42 48.48
C SER A 256 -13.72 1.10 48.14
N GLU A 257 -13.14 1.79 49.13
CA GLU A 257 -11.80 2.41 49.07
C GLU A 257 -10.66 1.38 48.96
N ALA A 258 -10.86 0.19 49.49
CA ALA A 258 -9.90 -0.91 49.44
C ALA A 258 -10.63 -2.20 49.05
N LEU A 259 -9.97 -2.98 48.17
CA LEU A 259 -10.45 -4.29 47.75
C LEU A 259 -9.82 -5.37 48.63
N ASP A 260 -10.66 -6.12 49.32
CA ASP A 260 -10.28 -7.27 50.12
C ASP A 260 -10.71 -8.56 49.41
N LEU A 261 -9.74 -9.31 48.88
CA LEU A 261 -9.95 -10.56 48.15
C LEU A 261 -10.20 -11.76 49.07
N ASP A 262 -10.05 -11.60 50.39
CA ASP A 262 -10.40 -12.63 51.37
C ASP A 262 -11.87 -12.52 51.81
N LYS A 263 -12.53 -11.38 51.53
CA LYS A 263 -13.93 -11.13 51.85
C LYS A 263 -14.85 -11.78 50.80
N PRO A 264 -15.68 -12.78 51.16
CA PRO A 264 -16.57 -13.45 50.20
C PRO A 264 -17.55 -12.49 49.52
N GLY A 265 -17.99 -11.45 50.23
CA GLY A 265 -18.89 -10.42 49.69
C GLY A 265 -18.27 -9.50 48.63
N ALA A 266 -16.96 -9.56 48.41
CA ALA A 266 -16.30 -8.86 47.31
C ALA A 266 -16.52 -9.56 45.95
N PHE A 267 -16.96 -10.81 45.94
CA PHE A 267 -17.13 -11.63 44.74
C PHE A 267 -18.59 -11.80 44.33
N ARG A 268 -18.81 -11.95 43.03
CA ARG A 268 -20.08 -12.37 42.46
C ARG A 268 -20.33 -13.84 42.78
N ASP A 269 -21.61 -14.18 42.99
CA ASP A 269 -22.11 -15.55 42.93
C ASP A 269 -22.02 -16.13 41.49
N LEU A 270 -20.98 -16.93 41.24
CA LEU A 270 -20.74 -17.60 39.96
C LEU A 270 -21.71 -18.75 39.65
N THR A 271 -22.57 -19.13 40.60
CA THR A 271 -23.61 -20.16 40.37
C THR A 271 -24.81 -19.63 39.59
N LYS A 272 -24.89 -18.31 39.41
CA LYS A 272 -26.01 -17.61 38.78
C LYS A 272 -25.54 -16.80 37.56
N PRO A 273 -26.33 -16.75 36.48
CA PRO A 273 -26.12 -15.78 35.40
C PRO A 273 -26.42 -14.36 35.90
N VAL A 274 -25.91 -13.33 35.19
CA VAL A 274 -26.11 -11.91 35.53
C VAL A 274 -27.59 -11.62 35.81
N GLY A 275 -28.45 -12.07 34.90
CA GLY A 275 -29.90 -11.92 34.96
C GLY A 275 -30.55 -12.40 36.27
N ALA A 276 -29.93 -13.38 36.94
CA ALA A 276 -30.44 -14.03 38.15
C ALA A 276 -29.81 -13.52 39.45
N LEU A 277 -28.80 -12.64 39.38
CA LEU A 277 -28.14 -12.07 40.58
C LEU A 277 -29.10 -11.22 41.41
N ASN A 278 -30.05 -10.54 40.77
CA ASN A 278 -31.10 -9.78 41.43
C ASN A 278 -32.39 -10.64 41.54
N PRO A 279 -32.81 -11.07 42.75
CA PRO A 279 -33.95 -11.96 42.93
C PRO A 279 -35.27 -11.38 42.43
N ALA A 280 -35.50 -10.07 42.62
CA ALA A 280 -36.72 -9.40 42.17
C ALA A 280 -36.81 -9.38 40.64
N ARG A 281 -35.68 -9.09 39.97
CA ARG A 281 -35.59 -9.12 38.50
C ARG A 281 -35.83 -10.53 37.96
N LEU A 282 -35.27 -11.55 38.60
CA LEU A 282 -35.48 -12.94 38.21
C LEU A 282 -36.95 -13.35 38.35
N ALA A 283 -37.62 -12.96 39.44
CA ALA A 283 -39.04 -13.23 39.64
C ALA A 283 -39.90 -12.62 38.51
N ALA A 284 -39.62 -11.36 38.15
CA ALA A 284 -40.29 -10.70 37.03
C ALA A 284 -40.03 -11.37 35.68
N ALA A 285 -38.79 -11.81 35.43
CA ALA A 285 -38.45 -12.55 34.21
C ALA A 285 -39.19 -13.91 34.13
N ARG A 286 -39.30 -14.62 35.25
CA ARG A 286 -40.05 -15.89 35.33
C ARG A 286 -41.56 -15.71 35.12
N ALA A 287 -42.14 -14.62 35.62
CA ALA A 287 -43.53 -14.29 35.35
C ALA A 287 -43.77 -14.09 33.85
N ARG A 288 -42.95 -13.26 33.19
CA ARG A 288 -43.04 -13.06 31.71
C ARG A 288 -42.83 -14.36 30.93
N TYR A 289 -41.92 -15.21 31.37
CA TYR A 289 -41.70 -16.52 30.74
C TYR A 289 -42.96 -17.39 30.79
N ALA A 290 -43.65 -17.41 31.95
CA ALA A 290 -44.91 -18.14 32.09
C ALA A 290 -46.00 -17.56 31.19
N ASP A 291 -46.12 -16.22 31.14
CA ASP A 291 -47.09 -15.54 30.29
C ASP A 291 -46.86 -15.85 28.79
N MET A 292 -45.60 -15.81 28.33
CA MET A 292 -45.25 -16.12 26.94
C MET A 292 -45.59 -17.57 26.56
N ARG A 293 -45.25 -18.52 27.45
CA ARG A 293 -45.53 -19.94 27.24
C ARG A 293 -47.02 -20.20 26.97
N ASP A 294 -47.89 -19.39 27.58
CA ASP A 294 -49.33 -19.57 27.51
C ASP A 294 -49.99 -18.74 26.38
N CYS A 295 -49.26 -17.77 25.77
CA CYS A 295 -49.83 -16.79 24.83
C CYS A 295 -49.20 -16.75 23.43
N THR A 296 -48.06 -17.40 23.19
CA THR A 296 -47.32 -17.29 21.92
C THR A 296 -46.86 -18.65 21.38
N ASP A 297 -46.83 -18.80 20.06
CA ASP A 297 -46.27 -19.98 19.39
C ASP A 297 -44.72 -20.03 19.43
N ASP A 298 -44.08 -18.89 19.72
CA ASP A 298 -42.62 -18.80 19.87
C ASP A 298 -42.14 -19.46 21.18
N PRO A 299 -40.98 -20.14 21.18
CA PRO A 299 -40.39 -20.67 22.40
C PRO A 299 -40.13 -19.58 23.46
N PRO A 300 -40.63 -19.75 24.70
CA PRO A 300 -40.50 -18.74 25.76
C PRO A 300 -39.05 -18.60 26.23
N PHE A 301 -38.69 -17.40 26.68
CA PHE A 301 -37.34 -17.06 27.15
C PHE A 301 -37.37 -16.13 28.37
N LEU A 302 -36.29 -16.13 29.16
CA LEU A 302 -36.15 -15.22 30.31
C LEU A 302 -35.53 -13.88 29.90
N TYR A 303 -34.58 -13.91 28.96
CA TYR A 303 -33.82 -12.74 28.51
C TYR A 303 -33.91 -12.57 26.99
N GLY A 304 -34.41 -11.41 26.57
CA GLY A 304 -34.50 -11.04 25.15
C GLY A 304 -33.20 -10.45 24.60
N THR A 305 -32.27 -10.06 25.48
CA THR A 305 -30.90 -9.65 25.15
C THR A 305 -29.92 -10.74 25.58
N HIS A 306 -28.79 -10.84 24.88
CA HIS A 306 -27.77 -11.85 25.13
C HIS A 306 -26.59 -11.26 25.90
N TYR A 307 -25.89 -12.03 26.74
CA TYR A 307 -24.75 -11.53 27.54
C TYR A 307 -23.52 -11.13 26.71
N SER A 308 -23.51 -11.46 25.42
CA SER A 308 -22.44 -11.17 24.46
C SER A 308 -23.03 -10.95 23.07
N CYS A 309 -22.86 -9.75 22.54
CA CYS A 309 -23.22 -9.37 21.17
C CYS A 309 -22.25 -8.28 20.68
N PRO A 310 -22.18 -8.00 19.37
CA PRO A 310 -21.26 -7.01 18.82
C PRO A 310 -21.36 -5.66 19.54
N SER A 311 -22.57 -5.17 19.77
CA SER A 311 -22.83 -3.90 20.46
C SER A 311 -22.26 -3.86 21.88
N TYR A 312 -22.30 -4.97 22.62
CA TYR A 312 -21.75 -5.04 23.98
C TYR A 312 -20.23 -5.14 24.00
N VAL A 313 -19.63 -5.84 23.05
CA VAL A 313 -18.18 -5.89 22.88
C VAL A 313 -17.65 -4.49 22.55
N LEU A 314 -18.32 -3.79 21.64
CA LEU A 314 -17.95 -2.41 21.28
C LEU A 314 -18.27 -1.39 22.37
N TYR A 315 -19.32 -1.62 23.19
CA TYR A 315 -19.56 -0.82 24.39
C TYR A 315 -18.32 -0.80 25.29
N TRP A 316 -17.71 -1.97 25.55
CA TRP A 316 -16.45 -2.04 26.31
C TRP A 316 -15.28 -1.41 25.57
N LEU A 317 -15.14 -1.71 24.28
CA LEU A 317 -13.97 -1.36 23.48
C LEU A 317 -14.08 0.00 22.78
N VAL A 318 -15.05 0.86 23.10
CA VAL A 318 -15.26 2.13 22.38
C VAL A 318 -13.99 3.00 22.30
N ARG A 319 -13.09 2.92 23.28
CA ARG A 319 -11.81 3.64 23.32
C ARG A 319 -10.68 2.94 22.57
N ALA A 320 -10.65 1.61 22.57
CA ALA A 320 -9.63 0.81 21.90
C ALA A 320 -9.95 0.52 20.42
N ALA A 321 -11.23 0.48 20.07
CA ALA A 321 -11.74 0.19 18.74
C ALA A 321 -12.82 1.21 18.30
N PRO A 322 -12.54 2.54 18.37
CA PRO A 322 -13.54 3.57 18.07
C PRO A 322 -14.11 3.47 16.66
N GLY A 323 -13.30 3.03 15.69
CA GLY A 323 -13.77 2.81 14.33
C GLY A 323 -14.85 1.73 14.22
N HIS A 324 -14.77 0.68 15.03
CA HIS A 324 -15.78 -0.37 14.99
C HIS A 324 -17.12 0.18 15.52
N MET A 325 -17.08 0.97 16.60
CA MET A 325 -18.27 1.66 17.15
C MET A 325 -18.89 2.61 16.13
N LEU A 326 -18.09 3.44 15.47
CA LEU A 326 -18.57 4.39 14.47
C LEU A 326 -19.26 3.69 13.29
N ARG A 327 -18.74 2.54 12.82
CA ARG A 327 -19.38 1.78 11.74
C ARG A 327 -20.72 1.19 12.17
N LEU A 328 -20.79 0.66 13.40
CA LEU A 328 -22.04 0.11 13.94
C LEU A 328 -23.12 1.20 14.11
N GLN A 329 -22.71 2.43 14.44
CA GLN A 329 -23.61 3.55 14.79
C GLN A 329 -23.75 4.61 13.68
N GLY A 330 -23.47 4.26 12.42
CA GLY A 330 -23.71 5.16 11.27
C GLY A 330 -22.85 6.43 11.27
N GLY A 331 -21.60 6.33 11.72
CA GLY A 331 -20.60 7.41 11.70
C GLY A 331 -20.59 8.32 12.92
N ARG A 332 -21.34 7.99 13.99
CA ARG A 332 -21.37 8.75 15.25
C ARG A 332 -21.18 7.82 16.44
N PHE A 333 -20.70 8.36 17.56
CA PHE A 333 -20.73 7.60 18.82
C PHE A 333 -22.16 7.54 19.37
N ASP A 334 -22.43 6.53 20.18
CA ASP A 334 -23.71 6.39 20.86
C ASP A 334 -23.96 7.56 21.83
N ALA A 335 -25.20 7.71 22.31
CA ALA A 335 -25.53 8.74 23.29
C ALA A 335 -24.62 8.63 24.52
N PRO A 336 -24.10 9.74 25.07
CA PRO A 336 -23.12 9.71 26.16
C PRO A 336 -23.55 8.87 27.38
N ASP A 337 -24.83 8.90 27.75
CA ASP A 337 -25.39 8.10 28.87
C ASP A 337 -25.43 6.59 28.60
N ARG A 338 -25.33 6.17 27.33
CA ARG A 338 -25.25 4.76 26.91
C ARG A 338 -23.83 4.29 26.65
N LEU A 339 -22.85 5.18 26.70
CA LEU A 339 -21.44 4.81 26.55
C LEU A 339 -20.87 4.25 27.84
N PHE A 340 -19.82 3.44 27.71
CA PHE A 340 -19.10 2.90 28.85
C PHE A 340 -18.31 4.01 29.56
N ALA A 341 -18.92 4.60 30.59
CA ALA A 341 -18.31 5.70 31.35
C ALA A 341 -17.75 5.26 32.71
N SER A 342 -18.27 4.19 33.32
CA SER A 342 -17.93 3.79 34.69
C SER A 342 -18.04 2.28 34.87
N VAL A 343 -17.05 1.65 35.51
CA VAL A 343 -17.11 0.22 35.88
C VAL A 343 -18.23 -0.04 36.88
N ALA A 344 -18.32 0.79 37.92
CA ALA A 344 -19.37 0.68 38.94
C ALA A 344 -20.77 0.94 38.35
N GLY A 345 -20.87 1.92 37.44
CA GLY A 345 -22.11 2.19 36.71
C GLY A 345 -22.54 1.01 35.84
N ALA A 346 -21.61 0.39 35.12
CA ALA A 346 -21.90 -0.76 34.27
C ALA A 346 -22.32 -2.00 35.07
N TRP A 347 -21.70 -2.26 36.22
CA TRP A 347 -22.12 -3.31 37.16
C TRP A 347 -23.53 -3.06 37.70
N THR A 348 -23.81 -1.82 38.12
CA THR A 348 -25.14 -1.43 38.63
C THR A 348 -26.22 -1.61 37.57
N SER A 349 -25.95 -1.18 36.33
CA SER A 349 -26.84 -1.39 35.19
C SER A 349 -27.11 -2.88 34.94
N ALA A 350 -26.06 -3.70 34.93
CA ALA A 350 -26.18 -5.15 34.73
C ALA A 350 -27.03 -5.85 35.82
N LEU A 351 -27.19 -5.26 37.01
CA LEU A 351 -28.05 -5.78 38.08
C LEU A 351 -29.47 -5.23 38.08
N ALA A 352 -29.66 -3.99 37.61
CA ALA A 352 -30.92 -3.26 37.73
C ALA A 352 -31.73 -3.20 36.42
N ASN A 353 -31.06 -3.03 35.27
CA ASN A 353 -31.74 -2.87 33.99
C ASN A 353 -32.20 -4.25 33.45
N PRO A 354 -33.50 -4.45 33.16
CA PRO A 354 -34.00 -5.74 32.67
C PRO A 354 -33.52 -6.11 31.26
N ALA A 355 -33.02 -5.13 30.49
CA ALA A 355 -32.44 -5.36 29.16
C ALA A 355 -30.90 -5.52 29.20
N ASP A 356 -30.28 -5.43 30.38
CA ASP A 356 -28.83 -5.51 30.55
C ASP A 356 -28.44 -6.78 31.33
N VAL A 357 -27.91 -7.75 30.60
CA VAL A 357 -27.40 -9.02 31.13
C VAL A 357 -25.94 -9.26 30.71
N LYS A 358 -25.21 -8.17 30.41
CA LYS A 358 -23.83 -8.18 29.90
C LYS A 358 -22.87 -8.95 30.82
N GLU A 359 -22.12 -9.90 30.26
CA GLU A 359 -20.90 -10.42 30.88
C GLU A 359 -19.67 -9.62 30.38
N LEU A 360 -18.49 -9.94 30.91
CA LEU A 360 -17.23 -9.26 30.58
C LEU A 360 -16.52 -9.89 29.36
N ILE A 361 -15.43 -9.24 28.95
CA ILE A 361 -14.49 -9.67 27.91
C ILE A 361 -13.10 -9.93 28.52
N PRO A 362 -12.22 -10.72 27.86
CA PRO A 362 -10.90 -11.08 28.39
C PRO A 362 -10.02 -9.89 28.81
N GLU A 363 -10.19 -8.74 28.15
CA GLU A 363 -9.41 -7.51 28.36
C GLU A 363 -9.49 -7.00 29.80
N PHE A 364 -10.58 -7.26 30.52
CA PHE A 364 -10.71 -6.92 31.94
C PHE A 364 -9.75 -7.69 32.86
N TYR A 365 -9.07 -8.71 32.35
CA TYR A 365 -8.16 -9.60 33.08
C TYR A 365 -6.74 -9.61 32.52
N LEU A 366 -6.41 -8.61 31.69
CA LEU A 366 -5.11 -8.45 31.03
C LEU A 366 -4.48 -7.11 31.45
N PRO A 367 -3.51 -7.10 32.37
CA PRO A 367 -2.84 -5.86 32.80
C PRO A 367 -2.28 -5.01 31.65
N GLY A 368 -1.77 -5.65 30.59
CA GLY A 368 -1.27 -4.97 29.38
C GLY A 368 -2.35 -4.34 28.48
N ALA A 369 -3.64 -4.56 28.77
CA ALA A 369 -4.75 -4.05 27.96
C ALA A 369 -5.32 -2.72 28.46
N ALA A 370 -4.61 -1.96 29.30
CA ALA A 370 -5.10 -0.70 29.90
C ALA A 370 -5.66 0.34 28.89
N GLY A 371 -5.29 0.25 27.62
CA GLY A 371 -5.73 1.16 26.55
C GLY A 371 -7.25 1.28 26.38
N PHE A 372 -8.04 0.22 26.58
CA PHE A 372 -9.51 0.31 26.40
C PHE A 372 -10.22 1.10 27.52
N LEU A 373 -9.53 1.39 28.63
CA LEU A 373 -10.04 2.18 29.75
C LEU A 373 -9.67 3.67 29.66
N ARG A 374 -8.71 4.02 28.79
CA ARG A 374 -8.22 5.38 28.60
C ARG A 374 -8.69 5.95 27.28
N ASN A 375 -9.15 7.20 27.29
CA ASN A 375 -9.42 7.96 26.09
C ASN A 375 -8.13 8.62 25.57
N GLY A 376 -7.12 7.79 25.25
CA GLY A 376 -5.80 8.28 24.81
C GLY A 376 -5.84 9.03 23.46
N LEU A 377 -6.88 8.79 22.66
CA LEU A 377 -7.11 9.44 21.36
C LEU A 377 -7.91 10.74 21.47
N GLY A 378 -8.32 11.18 22.66
CA GLY A 378 -9.12 12.39 22.84
C GLY A 378 -10.48 12.33 22.13
N LEU A 379 -11.11 11.15 22.08
CA LEU A 379 -12.38 10.91 21.40
C LEU A 379 -13.48 11.83 21.96
N ALA A 380 -14.26 12.44 21.05
CA ALA A 380 -15.40 13.29 21.40
C ALA A 380 -16.64 12.45 21.78
N LEU A 381 -16.62 11.86 22.98
CA LEU A 381 -17.68 10.98 23.48
C LEU A 381 -18.87 11.73 24.13
N GLY A 382 -18.85 13.08 24.09
CA GLY A 382 -19.92 13.95 24.58
C GLY A 382 -20.00 14.03 26.11
N ALA A 383 -21.13 14.55 26.60
CA ALA A 383 -21.42 14.72 28.02
C ALA A 383 -22.76 14.06 28.38
N ARG A 384 -22.80 13.39 29.53
CA ARG A 384 -24.00 12.77 30.10
C ARG A 384 -25.04 13.81 30.50
N GLN A 385 -26.25 13.37 30.80
CA GLN A 385 -27.33 14.24 31.28
C GLN A 385 -26.99 15.00 32.57
N ASP A 386 -26.08 14.46 33.39
CA ASP A 386 -25.57 15.10 34.61
C ASP A 386 -24.50 16.19 34.34
N GLY A 387 -24.20 16.47 33.07
CA GLY A 387 -23.21 17.46 32.63
C GLY A 387 -21.77 16.95 32.66
N ARG A 388 -21.51 15.72 33.12
CA ARG A 388 -20.15 15.17 33.17
C ARG A 388 -19.71 14.67 31.79
N PRO A 389 -18.52 15.05 31.31
CA PRO A 389 -17.99 14.55 30.04
C PRO A 389 -17.66 13.06 30.14
N VAL A 390 -17.84 12.33 29.03
CA VAL A 390 -17.38 10.95 28.89
C VAL A 390 -15.93 10.99 28.41
N GLY A 391 -14.99 10.64 29.29
CA GLY A 391 -13.55 10.65 29.02
C GLY A 391 -12.92 9.29 29.29
N ASP A 392 -11.90 9.24 30.13
CA ASP A 392 -11.42 7.98 30.72
C ASP A 392 -12.55 7.28 31.50
N VAL A 393 -12.48 5.95 31.59
CA VAL A 393 -13.45 5.18 32.38
C VAL A 393 -13.26 5.49 33.86
N GLU A 394 -14.35 5.82 34.54
CA GLU A 394 -14.37 5.95 36.00
C GLU A 394 -14.11 4.58 36.63
N LEU A 395 -12.94 4.47 37.29
CA LEU A 395 -12.50 3.25 37.96
C LEU A 395 -12.95 3.24 39.43
N PRO A 396 -13.10 2.05 40.03
CA PRO A 396 -13.38 1.92 41.46
C PRO A 396 -12.31 2.61 42.33
N PRO A 397 -12.65 3.13 43.52
CA PRO A 397 -11.69 3.82 44.39
C PRO A 397 -10.44 3.00 44.73
N TRP A 398 -10.59 1.69 44.94
CA TRP A 398 -9.48 0.77 45.20
C TRP A 398 -8.44 0.65 44.07
N ALA A 399 -8.79 1.07 42.85
CA ALA A 399 -7.85 1.15 41.72
C ALA A 399 -7.00 2.44 41.75
N ARG A 400 -7.31 3.41 42.62
CA ARG A 400 -6.55 4.66 42.81
C ARG A 400 -6.28 5.42 41.50
N GLY A 401 -7.24 5.38 40.57
CA GLY A 401 -7.13 6.03 39.26
C GLY A 401 -6.17 5.35 38.27
N SER A 402 -5.61 4.18 38.57
CA SER A 402 -4.73 3.44 37.64
C SER A 402 -5.47 2.28 36.96
N PRO A 403 -5.65 2.33 35.62
CA PRO A 403 -6.14 1.21 34.81
C PRO A 403 -5.32 -0.06 34.96
N GLU A 404 -3.99 0.04 35.00
CA GLU A 404 -3.08 -1.11 35.16
C GLU A 404 -3.32 -1.79 36.51
N ARG A 405 -3.40 -1.00 37.59
CA ARG A 405 -3.72 -1.52 38.93
C ARG A 405 -5.10 -2.18 38.94
N PHE A 406 -6.10 -1.56 38.30
CA PHE A 406 -7.43 -2.14 38.17
C PHE A 406 -7.40 -3.52 37.51
N LEU A 407 -6.74 -3.64 36.36
CA LEU A 407 -6.64 -4.88 35.58
C LEU A 407 -5.81 -5.95 36.30
N SER A 408 -4.72 -5.56 36.98
CA SER A 408 -3.93 -6.48 37.82
C SER A 408 -4.74 -7.04 38.99
N LEU A 409 -5.56 -6.21 39.65
CA LEU A 409 -6.44 -6.65 40.73
C LEU A 409 -7.60 -7.51 40.22
N GLN A 410 -8.14 -7.21 39.03
CA GLN A 410 -9.14 -8.07 38.38
C GLN A 410 -8.55 -9.44 38.02
N ARG A 411 -7.32 -9.49 37.48
CA ARG A 411 -6.62 -10.75 37.22
C ARG A 411 -6.36 -11.53 38.52
N ALA A 412 -5.90 -10.85 39.57
CA ALA A 412 -5.73 -11.45 40.89
C ALA A 412 -7.05 -12.01 41.44
N ALA A 413 -8.16 -11.28 41.29
CA ALA A 413 -9.49 -11.75 41.68
C ALA A 413 -9.92 -12.98 40.89
N LEU A 414 -9.71 -13.01 39.57
CA LEU A 414 -10.03 -14.17 38.73
C LEU A 414 -9.24 -15.42 39.14
N GLU A 415 -7.97 -15.27 39.51
CA GLU A 415 -7.14 -16.39 39.96
C GLU A 415 -7.31 -16.71 41.46
N ALA A 416 -8.10 -15.92 42.20
CA ALA A 416 -8.29 -16.10 43.63
C ALA A 416 -8.85 -17.50 43.99
N PRO A 417 -8.52 -18.06 45.17
CA PRO A 417 -8.99 -19.38 45.57
C PRO A 417 -10.51 -19.53 45.55
N VAL A 418 -11.25 -18.49 45.95
CA VAL A 418 -12.73 -18.48 45.94
C VAL A 418 -13.30 -18.61 44.54
N VAL A 419 -12.69 -17.98 43.54
CA VAL A 419 -13.10 -18.09 42.14
C VAL A 419 -12.70 -19.44 41.57
N SER A 420 -11.46 -19.85 41.80
CA SER A 420 -10.95 -21.17 41.39
C SER A 420 -11.83 -22.32 41.87
N ALA A 421 -12.33 -22.25 43.10
CA ALA A 421 -13.23 -23.27 43.66
C ALA A 421 -14.63 -23.27 43.03
N ASN A 422 -15.09 -22.14 42.46
CA ASN A 422 -16.48 -21.95 42.03
C ASN A 422 -16.66 -21.73 40.52
N LEU A 423 -15.59 -21.52 39.75
CA LEU A 423 -15.65 -21.17 38.32
C LEU A 423 -16.35 -22.24 37.46
N HIS A 424 -16.23 -23.52 37.83
CA HIS A 424 -16.94 -24.63 37.20
C HIS A 424 -18.47 -24.43 37.13
N HIS A 425 -19.06 -23.72 38.08
CA HIS A 425 -20.50 -23.40 38.04
C HIS A 425 -20.85 -22.37 36.97
N TRP A 426 -19.96 -21.41 36.68
CA TRP A 426 -20.17 -20.47 35.59
C TRP A 426 -19.93 -21.15 34.23
N LEU A 427 -18.95 -22.05 34.16
CA LEU A 427 -18.73 -22.90 32.98
C LEU A 427 -19.97 -23.75 32.66
N ASP A 428 -20.65 -24.29 33.67
CA ASP A 428 -21.93 -25.00 33.49
C ASP A 428 -23.01 -24.14 32.82
N LEU A 429 -23.07 -22.84 33.14
CA LEU A 429 -24.05 -21.89 32.58
C LEU A 429 -23.73 -21.53 31.14
N VAL A 430 -22.46 -21.31 30.81
CA VAL A 430 -22.04 -20.73 29.53
C VAL A 430 -21.65 -21.79 28.50
N PHE A 431 -20.98 -22.87 28.90
CA PHE A 431 -20.50 -23.93 28.01
C PHE A 431 -21.03 -25.32 28.37
N GLY A 432 -21.65 -25.47 29.54
CA GLY A 432 -22.01 -26.78 30.09
C GLY A 432 -23.51 -27.09 30.08
N TRP A 433 -23.89 -28.05 30.91
CA TRP A 433 -25.23 -28.65 30.91
C TRP A 433 -26.37 -27.70 31.33
N LYS A 434 -26.07 -26.57 31.98
CA LYS A 434 -27.05 -25.53 32.37
C LYS A 434 -27.23 -24.44 31.30
N GLN A 435 -26.65 -24.62 30.11
CA GLN A 435 -26.83 -23.70 28.99
C GLN A 435 -28.22 -23.82 28.36
N ARG A 436 -28.79 -25.04 28.32
CA ARG A 436 -30.06 -25.34 27.62
C ARG A 436 -30.97 -26.26 28.44
N GLY A 437 -32.21 -26.43 28.01
CA GLY A 437 -33.17 -27.38 28.61
C GLY A 437 -33.65 -27.00 30.02
N ALA A 438 -34.16 -28.00 30.75
CA ALA A 438 -34.75 -27.79 32.08
C ALA A 438 -33.72 -27.26 33.11
N ALA A 439 -32.46 -27.67 32.99
CA ALA A 439 -31.37 -27.20 33.82
C ALA A 439 -31.14 -25.69 33.69
N ALA A 440 -31.19 -25.17 32.47
CA ALA A 440 -31.09 -23.74 32.20
C ALA A 440 -32.26 -22.96 32.81
N LEU A 441 -33.50 -23.47 32.68
CA LEU A 441 -34.67 -22.81 33.26
C LEU A 441 -34.61 -22.74 34.79
N GLN A 442 -34.19 -23.83 35.44
CA GLN A 442 -33.99 -23.88 36.89
C GLN A 442 -32.92 -22.88 37.35
N ALA A 443 -31.81 -22.81 36.61
CA ALA A 443 -30.72 -21.86 36.87
C ALA A 443 -31.06 -20.41 36.50
N GLY A 444 -32.19 -20.17 35.81
CA GLY A 444 -32.57 -18.85 35.32
C GLY A 444 -31.68 -18.38 34.18
N ASN A 445 -31.36 -19.24 33.20
CA ASN A 445 -30.35 -19.04 32.17
C ASN A 445 -30.88 -19.28 30.74
N VAL A 446 -32.11 -18.87 30.45
CA VAL A 446 -32.78 -19.11 29.16
C VAL A 446 -32.83 -17.83 28.33
N PHE A 447 -32.17 -17.84 27.19
CA PHE A 447 -32.14 -16.73 26.22
C PHE A 447 -33.14 -16.96 25.08
N ARG A 448 -33.31 -15.96 24.21
CA ARG A 448 -34.14 -16.09 23.00
C ARG A 448 -33.66 -17.29 22.17
N HIS A 449 -34.59 -18.12 21.70
CA HIS A 449 -34.27 -19.40 21.03
C HIS A 449 -33.31 -19.25 19.83
N LEU A 450 -33.42 -18.16 19.07
CA LEU A 450 -32.55 -17.84 17.92
C LEU A 450 -31.07 -17.71 18.28
N THR A 451 -30.71 -17.44 19.54
CA THR A 451 -29.30 -17.34 19.93
C THR A 451 -28.62 -18.70 19.97
N TYR A 452 -29.38 -19.80 19.99
CA TYR A 452 -28.81 -21.13 20.14
C TYR A 452 -28.68 -21.89 18.82
N GLU A 453 -27.59 -22.65 18.70
CA GLU A 453 -27.31 -23.52 17.55
C GLU A 453 -28.42 -24.56 17.33
N GLY A 454 -28.80 -24.76 16.07
CA GLY A 454 -29.81 -25.73 15.64
C GLY A 454 -31.27 -25.33 15.95
N ALA A 455 -31.52 -24.11 16.42
CA ALA A 455 -32.89 -23.65 16.67
C ALA A 455 -33.70 -23.41 15.40
N VAL A 456 -33.03 -23.06 14.29
CA VAL A 456 -33.64 -22.81 12.98
C VAL A 456 -32.78 -23.45 11.89
N ASP A 457 -33.41 -24.15 10.94
CA ASP A 457 -32.74 -24.65 9.74
C ASP A 457 -32.69 -23.54 8.67
N LEU A 458 -31.66 -22.70 8.77
CA LEU A 458 -31.45 -21.60 7.84
C LEU A 458 -31.21 -22.08 6.40
N GLU A 459 -30.76 -23.30 6.17
CA GLU A 459 -30.51 -23.79 4.81
C GLU A 459 -31.81 -24.20 4.12
N ALA A 460 -32.67 -24.94 4.84
CA ALA A 460 -34.02 -25.22 4.35
C ALA A 460 -34.82 -23.93 4.12
N MET A 461 -34.74 -22.97 5.05
CA MET A 461 -35.43 -21.68 4.91
C MET A 461 -34.88 -20.84 3.75
N GLU A 462 -33.58 -20.82 3.51
CA GLU A 462 -32.99 -20.07 2.40
C GLU A 462 -33.45 -20.59 1.02
N LYS A 463 -33.75 -21.90 0.92
CA LYS A 463 -34.33 -22.50 -0.28
C LYS A 463 -35.82 -22.17 -0.46
N GLN A 464 -36.56 -21.99 0.64
CA GLN A 464 -38.02 -21.78 0.62
C GLN A 464 -38.40 -20.30 0.59
N ASN A 465 -37.74 -19.47 1.41
CA ASN A 465 -38.04 -18.07 1.61
C ASN A 465 -36.75 -17.26 1.88
N PRO A 466 -35.98 -16.90 0.82
CA PRO A 466 -34.67 -16.26 0.95
C PRO A 466 -34.66 -14.97 1.77
N GLY A 467 -35.68 -14.12 1.61
CA GLY A 467 -35.78 -12.85 2.34
C GLY A 467 -35.96 -13.01 3.85
N GLU A 468 -36.77 -13.99 4.26
CA GLU A 468 -36.98 -14.31 5.68
C GLU A 468 -35.72 -14.92 6.30
N ALA A 469 -35.03 -15.79 5.56
CA ALA A 469 -33.74 -16.36 5.98
C ALA A 469 -32.66 -15.27 6.14
N ALA A 470 -32.64 -14.24 5.28
CA ALA A 470 -31.73 -13.10 5.41
C ALA A 470 -32.00 -12.27 6.67
N LEU A 471 -33.28 -12.01 6.99
CA LEU A 471 -33.66 -11.28 8.21
C LEU A 471 -33.28 -12.05 9.48
N LEU A 472 -33.54 -13.35 9.52
CA LEU A 472 -33.18 -14.20 10.66
C LEU A 472 -31.67 -14.29 10.86
N ARG A 473 -30.89 -14.34 9.78
CA ARG A 473 -29.42 -14.26 9.86
C ARG A 473 -28.95 -12.96 10.50
N LEU A 474 -29.48 -11.83 10.04
CA LEU A 474 -29.14 -10.53 10.62
C LEU A 474 -29.47 -10.50 12.12
N GLN A 475 -30.62 -11.05 12.50
CA GLN A 475 -31.01 -11.14 13.91
C GLN A 475 -30.02 -11.99 14.73
N ILE A 476 -29.58 -13.14 14.21
CA ILE A 476 -28.61 -14.02 14.87
C ILE A 476 -27.23 -13.35 14.99
N GLU A 477 -26.82 -12.59 13.97
CA GLU A 477 -25.51 -11.92 13.94
C GLU A 477 -25.45 -10.71 14.89
N GLU A 478 -26.53 -9.92 14.98
CA GLU A 478 -26.54 -8.68 15.76
C GLU A 478 -26.98 -8.85 17.22
N TYR A 479 -27.89 -9.78 17.51
CA TYR A 479 -28.51 -9.90 18.85
C TYR A 479 -27.91 -10.99 19.74
N GLY A 480 -26.79 -11.57 19.30
CA GLY A 480 -25.93 -12.44 20.09
C GLY A 480 -26.12 -13.93 19.78
N GLN A 481 -25.01 -14.66 19.86
CA GLN A 481 -24.93 -16.10 19.62
C GLN A 481 -24.45 -16.78 20.88
N THR A 482 -25.10 -17.85 21.33
CA THR A 482 -24.68 -18.65 22.48
C THR A 482 -23.48 -19.54 22.08
N PRO A 483 -22.43 -19.69 22.92
CA PRO A 483 -21.30 -20.56 22.59
C PRO A 483 -21.74 -22.01 22.38
N ARG A 484 -20.97 -22.81 21.64
CA ARG A 484 -21.25 -24.24 21.53
C ARG A 484 -21.20 -24.87 22.92
N GLN A 485 -22.15 -25.76 23.19
CA GLN A 485 -22.12 -26.56 24.41
C GLN A 485 -20.95 -27.55 24.31
N LEU A 486 -20.01 -27.44 25.24
CA LEU A 486 -18.84 -28.31 25.34
C LEU A 486 -19.04 -29.46 26.32
N PHE A 487 -19.88 -29.25 27.34
CA PHE A 487 -20.10 -30.22 28.41
C PHE A 487 -21.60 -30.50 28.56
N ASP A 488 -21.96 -31.77 28.59
CA ASP A 488 -23.31 -32.29 28.78
C ASP A 488 -23.59 -32.73 30.23
N ALA A 489 -22.55 -32.83 31.04
CA ALA A 489 -22.58 -33.15 32.47
C ALA A 489 -22.04 -31.96 33.32
N PRO A 490 -22.25 -31.99 34.66
CA PRO A 490 -21.65 -31.01 35.57
C PRO A 490 -20.14 -30.91 35.39
N HIS A 491 -19.65 -29.69 35.16
CA HIS A 491 -18.25 -29.42 34.95
C HIS A 491 -17.45 -29.80 36.21
N PRO A 492 -16.34 -30.53 36.07
CA PRO A 492 -15.56 -30.94 37.22
C PRO A 492 -14.94 -29.74 37.95
N ARG A 493 -14.78 -29.86 39.26
CA ARG A 493 -14.17 -28.83 40.12
C ARG A 493 -12.67 -28.74 39.91
N ARG A 494 -12.11 -27.53 40.02
CA ARG A 494 -10.66 -27.36 40.12
C ARG A 494 -10.16 -28.02 41.41
N LEU A 495 -9.07 -28.77 41.32
CA LEU A 495 -8.53 -29.55 42.45
C LEU A 495 -7.41 -28.80 43.17
N VAL A 496 -6.60 -28.05 42.42
CA VAL A 496 -5.46 -27.28 42.94
C VAL A 496 -5.65 -25.81 42.61
N ALA A 497 -5.59 -24.95 43.64
CA ALA A 497 -5.56 -23.51 43.44
C ALA A 497 -4.19 -23.09 42.86
N PRO A 498 -4.13 -22.17 41.89
CA PRO A 498 -2.87 -21.71 41.31
C PRO A 498 -2.06 -20.95 42.37
N ARG A 499 -0.74 -20.79 42.14
CA ARG A 499 0.06 -19.85 42.92
C ARG A 499 -0.61 -18.47 42.88
N ALA A 500 -0.63 -17.77 44.02
CA ALA A 500 -1.20 -16.44 44.11
C ALA A 500 -0.58 -15.54 43.03
N TRP A 501 -1.44 -14.90 42.22
CA TRP A 501 -1.00 -13.94 41.23
C TRP A 501 -0.39 -12.74 41.96
N ASP A 502 0.89 -12.46 41.73
CA ASP A 502 1.54 -11.29 42.30
C ASP A 502 1.06 -10.04 41.57
N ALA A 503 0.17 -9.27 42.20
CA ALA A 503 -0.33 -8.01 41.67
C ALA A 503 0.76 -6.94 41.49
N ASN A 504 1.95 -7.13 42.09
CA ASN A 504 3.11 -6.24 41.99
C ASN A 504 4.25 -6.81 41.11
N GLY A 505 4.13 -8.04 40.60
CA GLY A 505 5.16 -8.68 39.80
C GLY A 505 5.25 -8.13 38.37
N GLU A 506 6.45 -8.08 37.81
CA GLU A 506 6.66 -7.77 36.39
C GLU A 506 5.93 -8.80 35.52
N THR A 507 4.82 -8.40 34.91
CA THR A 507 4.15 -9.20 33.88
C THR A 507 5.04 -9.26 32.64
N PRO A 508 5.18 -10.42 31.97
CA PRO A 508 5.80 -10.47 30.66
C PRO A 508 5.11 -9.46 29.76
N ALA A 509 5.89 -8.59 29.13
CA ALA A 509 5.36 -7.68 28.13
C ALA A 509 4.74 -8.54 27.01
N THR A 510 3.42 -8.61 26.93
CA THR A 510 2.75 -9.11 25.74
C THR A 510 2.86 -8.02 24.69
N SER A 511 4.04 -7.88 24.10
CA SER A 511 4.30 -7.02 22.93
C SER A 511 3.46 -7.45 21.71
N ASP A 512 2.83 -8.63 21.77
CA ASP A 512 2.32 -9.33 20.60
C ASP A 512 0.77 -9.39 20.52
N GLY A 513 0.06 -8.49 21.22
CA GLY A 513 -1.40 -8.34 21.12
C GLY A 513 -2.23 -9.63 21.27
N MET A 514 -3.45 -9.66 20.70
CA MET A 514 -4.38 -10.80 20.88
C MET A 514 -3.94 -12.08 20.16
N ALA A 515 -3.13 -11.97 19.10
CA ALA A 515 -2.56 -13.13 18.40
C ALA A 515 -1.51 -13.84 19.26
N GLY A 516 -0.65 -13.07 19.95
CA GLY A 516 0.31 -13.61 20.92
C GLY A 516 -0.34 -14.34 22.09
N LEU A 517 -1.53 -13.90 22.54
CA LEU A 517 -2.30 -14.57 23.59
C LEU A 517 -2.82 -15.96 23.15
N CYS A 518 -3.26 -16.10 21.90
CA CYS A 518 -3.68 -17.40 21.37
C CYS A 518 -2.50 -18.36 21.23
N LEU A 519 -1.34 -17.87 20.77
CA LEU A 519 -0.12 -18.67 20.64
C LEU A 519 0.44 -19.08 22.01
N SER A 520 0.45 -18.19 23.00
CA SER A 520 0.89 -18.50 24.36
C SER A 520 -0.04 -19.51 25.04
N LEU A 521 -1.34 -19.41 24.81
CA LEU A 521 -2.30 -20.42 25.26
C LEU A 521 -2.02 -21.78 24.63
N MET A 522 -1.81 -21.85 23.31
CA MET A 522 -1.51 -23.11 22.63
C MET A 522 -0.19 -23.72 23.13
N ALA A 523 0.85 -22.92 23.32
CA ALA A 523 2.10 -23.37 23.93
C ALA A 523 1.87 -23.92 25.35
N SER A 524 1.06 -23.25 26.18
CA SER A 524 0.73 -23.68 27.54
C SER A 524 -0.06 -24.99 27.56
N VAL A 525 -1.03 -25.14 26.65
CA VAL A 525 -1.81 -26.38 26.50
C VAL A 525 -0.93 -27.53 26.02
N LEU A 526 -0.02 -27.29 25.06
CA LEU A 526 0.90 -28.31 24.55
C LEU A 526 1.93 -28.73 25.61
N ALA A 527 2.55 -27.78 26.31
CA ALA A 527 3.49 -28.07 27.39
C ALA A 527 2.83 -28.88 28.53
N ALA A 528 1.60 -28.53 28.90
CA ALA A 528 0.83 -29.28 29.90
C ALA A 528 0.49 -30.72 29.45
N ARG A 529 0.48 -31.00 28.14
CA ARG A 529 0.30 -32.35 27.58
C ARG A 529 1.61 -33.12 27.46
N GLU A 530 2.73 -32.47 27.18
CA GLU A 530 4.05 -33.12 27.16
C GLU A 530 4.44 -33.68 28.53
N GLU A 531 4.05 -33.02 29.63
CA GLU A 531 4.18 -33.57 30.99
C GLU A 531 3.35 -34.85 31.21
N GLU A 532 2.23 -35.02 30.50
CA GLU A 532 1.43 -36.25 30.46
C GLU A 532 2.07 -37.32 29.56
N GLY A 533 2.67 -36.90 28.43
CA GLY A 533 3.39 -37.74 27.47
C GLY A 533 4.72 -38.27 28.00
N ALA A 534 5.40 -37.57 28.91
CA ALA A 534 6.61 -38.08 29.57
C ALA A 534 6.37 -39.32 30.46
N ARG A 535 5.10 -39.72 30.67
CA ARG A 535 4.69 -40.98 31.33
C ARG A 535 4.07 -42.00 30.38
N ALA A 536 3.98 -41.71 29.08
CA ALA A 536 3.43 -42.61 28.07
C ALA A 536 4.43 -42.79 26.92
N GLU A 537 4.73 -44.04 26.59
CA GLU A 537 5.65 -44.42 25.51
C GLU A 537 5.33 -43.71 24.17
N PRO A 538 6.34 -43.43 23.33
CA PRO A 538 6.16 -42.64 22.13
C PRO A 538 5.23 -43.34 21.13
N PHE A 539 4.17 -42.63 20.72
CA PHE A 539 3.28 -43.07 19.65
C PHE A 539 4.06 -43.17 18.34
N THR A 540 4.09 -44.37 17.79
CA THR A 540 4.49 -44.70 16.42
C THR A 540 3.22 -45.02 15.61
N ASP A 541 3.31 -44.78 14.30
CA ASP A 541 2.41 -45.19 13.20
C ASP A 541 1.29 -44.25 12.65
N ASP A 542 1.56 -43.84 11.40
CA ASP A 542 0.75 -43.98 10.17
C ASP A 542 -0.60 -43.26 9.99
N SER A 543 -1.13 -42.54 10.97
CA SER A 543 -2.46 -41.90 10.81
C SER A 543 -2.48 -40.57 10.02
N GLN A 544 -1.34 -40.06 9.53
CA GLN A 544 -1.31 -38.82 8.74
C GLN A 544 -1.56 -39.04 7.23
N LEU A 545 -1.41 -40.26 6.73
CA LEU A 545 -1.64 -40.58 5.32
C LEU A 545 -3.12 -40.84 4.98
N ALA A 546 -3.96 -41.19 5.95
CA ALA A 546 -5.37 -41.48 5.72
C ALA A 546 -6.27 -40.24 5.51
N LEU A 547 -5.76 -39.02 5.76
CA LEU A 547 -6.55 -37.78 5.61
C LEU A 547 -6.64 -37.30 4.15
N LEU A 548 -5.75 -37.76 3.28
CA LEU A 548 -5.76 -37.42 1.85
C LEU A 548 -6.71 -38.31 1.04
N ASP A 549 -6.96 -39.54 1.49
CA ASP A 549 -7.87 -40.49 0.81
C ASP A 549 -9.36 -40.18 1.06
N ALA A 550 -9.69 -39.36 2.05
CA ALA A 550 -11.07 -38.94 2.33
C ALA A 550 -11.58 -37.79 1.42
N LEU A 551 -10.78 -37.35 0.45
CA LEU A 551 -11.14 -36.29 -0.51
C LEU A 551 -11.67 -36.82 -1.85
N ASP A 552 -11.83 -38.13 -2.02
CA ASP A 552 -12.53 -38.72 -3.16
C ASP A 552 -14.05 -38.73 -2.93
N LEU A 553 -14.71 -37.66 -3.36
CA LEU A 553 -16.10 -37.73 -3.83
C LEU A 553 -16.07 -37.61 -5.37
N ALA A 554 -16.53 -38.69 -5.99
CA ALA A 554 -16.46 -39.01 -7.42
C ALA A 554 -17.13 -37.98 -8.37
N PRO A 555 -16.77 -38.01 -9.67
CA PRO A 555 -17.24 -37.07 -10.69
C PRO A 555 -18.55 -37.49 -11.37
N GLY A 556 -19.31 -36.50 -11.85
CA GLY A 556 -20.46 -36.63 -12.77
C GLY A 556 -21.40 -35.43 -12.63
N ASP A 557 -21.92 -34.75 -13.65
CA ASP A 557 -21.82 -34.84 -15.11
C ASP A 557 -22.12 -33.44 -15.70
N SER A 558 -21.84 -33.32 -16.99
CA SER A 558 -21.87 -32.17 -17.90
C SER A 558 -23.21 -31.42 -18.09
N GLU A 559 -23.06 -30.11 -18.39
CA GLU A 559 -23.81 -29.19 -19.26
C GLU A 559 -25.28 -29.44 -19.65
N GLU A 560 -26.14 -28.42 -19.49
CA GLU A 560 -26.83 -27.73 -20.61
C GLU A 560 -27.59 -26.45 -20.17
N ASP A 561 -27.64 -25.49 -21.09
CA ASP A 561 -28.20 -24.13 -21.02
C ASP A 561 -29.72 -24.04 -20.78
N GLY A 562 -30.15 -22.93 -20.15
CA GLY A 562 -31.55 -22.49 -20.16
C GLY A 562 -31.87 -21.38 -19.16
N GLY A 563 -31.81 -20.11 -19.57
CA GLY A 563 -32.50 -19.01 -18.87
C GLY A 563 -34.03 -19.18 -18.88
N PRO A 564 -34.83 -18.42 -18.09
CA PRO A 564 -34.65 -16.99 -17.86
C PRO A 564 -34.92 -16.48 -16.42
N GLY A 565 -34.46 -15.25 -16.14
CA GLY A 565 -35.10 -14.34 -15.17
C GLY A 565 -34.48 -14.26 -13.77
N MET A 566 -33.40 -13.51 -13.61
CA MET A 566 -32.99 -13.00 -12.29
C MET A 566 -33.62 -11.63 -12.04
N VAL A 567 -34.55 -11.60 -11.09
CA VAL A 567 -35.03 -10.39 -10.42
C VAL A 567 -33.91 -9.89 -9.53
N ALA A 568 -33.54 -8.62 -9.71
CA ALA A 568 -32.54 -7.94 -8.90
C ALA A 568 -33.05 -7.75 -7.47
N GLU A 569 -32.47 -8.48 -6.51
CA GLU A 569 -32.52 -8.09 -5.11
C GLU A 569 -31.44 -7.05 -4.85
N THR A 570 -31.87 -5.99 -4.19
CA THR A 570 -31.15 -4.74 -3.96
C THR A 570 -30.29 -4.87 -2.69
N GLU A 571 -28.97 -4.89 -2.84
CA GLU A 571 -28.04 -4.79 -1.70
C GLU A 571 -27.89 -3.31 -1.27
N ALA A 572 -28.12 -3.08 0.02
CA ALA A 572 -27.96 -1.80 0.68
C ALA A 572 -26.49 -1.34 0.73
N PRO A 573 -26.20 -0.02 0.66
CA PRO A 573 -24.82 0.48 0.65
C PRO A 573 -24.15 0.36 2.02
N ALA A 574 -22.95 -0.23 2.04
CA ALA A 574 -22.09 -0.35 3.20
C ALA A 574 -21.38 0.99 3.55
N PRO A 575 -21.25 1.35 4.85
CA PRO A 575 -20.58 2.57 5.28
C PRO A 575 -19.04 2.51 5.20
N ALA A 576 -18.44 3.69 5.03
CA ALA A 576 -17.03 3.93 4.77
C ALA A 576 -16.04 3.40 5.84
N ALA A 577 -14.89 2.93 5.36
CA ALA A 577 -13.91 2.19 6.11
C ALA A 577 -12.94 3.09 6.91
N LEU A 578 -12.99 3.00 8.24
CA LEU A 578 -11.84 3.30 9.10
C LEU A 578 -10.67 2.34 8.81
N ALA A 579 -9.45 2.84 8.73
CA ALA A 579 -8.27 2.00 8.60
C ALA A 579 -8.14 0.98 9.77
N PRO A 580 -7.59 -0.22 9.54
CA PRO A 580 -7.44 -1.22 10.59
C PRO A 580 -6.16 -1.00 11.41
N TRP A 581 -6.29 -1.06 12.74
CA TRP A 581 -5.22 -0.88 13.74
C TRP A 581 -4.41 -2.17 14.02
N TRP A 582 -4.44 -3.18 13.14
CA TRP A 582 -3.97 -4.55 13.44
C TRP A 582 -2.79 -5.07 12.61
N ASP A 583 -2.17 -4.28 11.73
CA ASP A 583 -1.04 -4.75 10.89
C ASP A 583 0.32 -4.85 11.63
N ASP A 584 0.43 -4.40 12.89
CA ASP A 584 1.69 -4.45 13.66
C ASP A 584 2.01 -5.82 14.28
N LEU A 585 1.48 -6.92 13.77
CA LEU A 585 1.65 -8.23 14.42
C LEU A 585 2.22 -9.38 13.62
N VAL A 586 2.66 -9.20 12.37
CA VAL A 586 3.36 -10.29 11.67
C VAL A 586 4.48 -9.77 10.75
N THR A 587 5.72 -9.91 11.23
CA THR A 587 7.03 -10.06 10.53
C THR A 587 7.94 -8.84 10.28
N LEU A 588 9.09 -8.87 10.98
CA LEU A 588 10.34 -8.13 10.77
C LEU A 588 11.21 -8.71 9.61
N ALA A 589 11.89 -7.86 8.81
CA ALA A 589 13.29 -8.04 8.33
C ALA A 589 13.85 -6.86 7.48
N VAL A 590 15.15 -6.56 7.64
CA VAL A 590 16.01 -5.47 7.08
C VAL A 590 16.76 -5.91 5.77
N PRO A 591 17.22 -5.00 4.86
CA PRO A 591 17.64 -5.30 3.47
C PRO A 591 19.18 -5.37 3.23
N PRO A 592 19.66 -5.80 2.03
CA PRO A 592 20.62 -4.94 1.30
C PRO A 592 20.64 -5.04 -0.26
N GLY A 593 20.91 -3.92 -0.94
CA GLY A 593 22.00 -3.82 -1.93
C GLY A 593 21.72 -3.87 -3.45
N LEU A 594 21.56 -2.68 -4.06
CA LEU A 594 22.08 -2.23 -5.37
C LEU A 594 22.34 -3.23 -6.52
N ALA A 595 21.61 -3.07 -7.63
CA ALA A 595 22.12 -3.14 -9.01
C ALA A 595 21.01 -2.75 -10.00
N SER A 596 21.16 -1.59 -10.65
CA SER A 596 20.66 -1.34 -12.01
C SER A 596 21.91 -1.06 -12.84
N PRO A 597 22.00 -1.56 -14.09
CA PRO A 597 21.59 -0.67 -15.16
C PRO A 597 21.01 -1.40 -16.38
N HIS A 598 19.98 -0.82 -17.00
CA HIS A 598 20.12 -0.26 -18.35
C HIS A 598 18.82 0.48 -18.71
N ALA A 599 18.86 1.79 -18.48
CA ALA A 599 17.98 2.75 -19.11
C ALA A 599 18.19 2.73 -20.64
N SER A 600 17.07 2.74 -21.38
CA SER A 600 16.57 3.84 -22.24
C SER A 600 17.59 4.78 -22.92
N PRO A 601 17.23 5.82 -23.70
CA PRO A 601 16.06 6.15 -24.52
C PRO A 601 16.53 6.54 -25.96
N GLN A 602 15.66 7.03 -26.85
CA GLN A 602 15.65 8.41 -27.37
C GLN A 602 14.85 8.39 -28.68
N ALA A 603 14.19 9.44 -29.15
CA ALA A 603 13.72 10.71 -28.62
C ALA A 603 12.88 11.29 -29.77
N SER A 604 11.82 12.02 -29.46
CA SER A 604 11.15 12.85 -30.46
C SER A 604 12.09 13.96 -30.95
N PRO A 605 12.26 14.16 -32.27
CA PRO A 605 11.65 15.27 -32.99
C PRO A 605 10.21 14.82 -33.34
N ARG A 606 9.26 15.65 -33.79
CA ARG A 606 8.09 15.04 -34.48
C ARG A 606 8.12 15.27 -36.00
N PRO A 607 8.90 14.50 -36.82
CA PRO A 607 8.73 14.59 -38.28
C PRO A 607 9.16 13.33 -39.07
N ARG A 608 8.39 12.99 -40.11
CA ARG A 608 8.60 11.96 -41.14
C ARG A 608 10.06 11.41 -41.26
N ASP A 609 10.19 10.09 -41.09
CA ASP A 609 11.35 9.24 -41.46
C ASP A 609 12.75 9.84 -41.23
N ALA A 610 13.19 9.93 -39.97
CA ALA A 610 14.58 10.25 -39.63
C ALA A 610 15.51 9.06 -39.96
N LYS A 611 16.38 9.26 -40.95
CA LYS A 611 17.38 8.26 -41.39
C LYS A 611 18.65 8.41 -40.54
N VAL A 612 19.10 7.32 -39.90
CA VAL A 612 20.41 7.30 -39.24
C VAL A 612 21.49 7.47 -40.32
N LEU A 613 22.23 8.58 -40.28
CA LEU A 613 23.28 8.88 -41.26
C LEU A 613 24.53 8.03 -41.00
N HIS A 614 25.06 8.03 -39.75
CA HIS A 614 26.24 7.26 -39.37
C HIS A 614 26.19 6.79 -37.91
N ARG A 615 26.74 5.59 -37.65
CA ARG A 615 27.00 5.07 -36.30
C ARG A 615 28.50 5.17 -36.00
N LEU A 616 28.87 6.00 -35.03
CA LEU A 616 30.27 6.20 -34.62
C LEU A 616 30.61 5.22 -33.50
N THR A 617 31.57 4.32 -33.73
CA THR A 617 31.99 3.32 -32.74
C THR A 617 33.42 3.62 -32.29
N PHE A 618 33.59 3.89 -31.00
CA PHE A 618 34.89 4.06 -30.36
C PHE A 618 35.22 2.77 -29.62
N GLY A 619 36.41 2.20 -29.84
CA GLY A 619 36.77 0.88 -29.31
C GLY A 619 36.76 0.81 -27.77
N PRO A 620 36.67 -0.40 -27.19
CA PRO A 620 36.47 -0.62 -25.75
C PRO A 620 37.59 -0.09 -24.83
N ALA A 621 38.77 0.24 -25.38
CA ALA A 621 39.91 0.79 -24.63
C ALA A 621 39.91 2.33 -24.51
N HIS A 622 38.98 3.04 -25.15
CA HIS A 622 38.99 4.50 -25.27
C HIS A 622 37.60 5.10 -25.03
N GLY A 623 36.94 4.69 -23.94
CA GLY A 623 35.60 5.14 -23.57
C GLY A 623 35.44 6.65 -23.73
N VAL A 624 34.37 7.09 -24.42
CA VAL A 624 34.07 8.51 -24.61
C VAL A 624 33.49 9.05 -23.31
N THR A 625 34.06 10.14 -22.82
CA THR A 625 33.70 10.76 -21.54
C THR A 625 32.86 12.02 -21.71
N ALA A 626 33.03 12.77 -22.81
CA ALA A 626 32.20 13.95 -23.13
C ALA A 626 32.13 14.20 -24.65
N LEU A 627 31.08 14.89 -25.13
CA LEU A 627 30.85 15.18 -26.55
C LEU A 627 30.32 16.62 -26.77
N ALA A 628 30.74 17.28 -27.85
CA ALA A 628 30.23 18.58 -28.28
C ALA A 628 30.15 18.67 -29.82
N VAL A 629 29.17 19.41 -30.36
CA VAL A 629 28.96 19.52 -31.82
C VAL A 629 29.04 20.99 -32.26
N ALA A 630 29.89 21.27 -33.25
CA ALA A 630 30.00 22.58 -33.88
C ALA A 630 29.16 22.64 -35.17
N ALA A 631 28.23 23.60 -35.24
CA ALA A 631 27.50 23.93 -36.45
C ALA A 631 28.41 24.66 -37.47
N GLY A 632 28.03 24.61 -38.75
CA GLY A 632 28.89 24.78 -39.94
C GLY A 632 29.87 25.96 -39.96
N ASP A 633 29.62 27.08 -39.28
CA ASP A 633 30.49 28.26 -39.32
C ASP A 633 31.89 28.08 -38.69
N GLY A 634 32.16 26.94 -38.06
CA GLY A 634 33.41 26.66 -37.36
C GLY A 634 34.38 25.66 -38.01
N ALA A 635 33.89 24.80 -38.91
CA ALA A 635 34.66 23.67 -39.43
C ALA A 635 35.30 23.98 -40.79
N ARG A 636 36.28 23.17 -41.21
CA ARG A 636 37.19 23.48 -42.32
C ARG A 636 36.51 23.72 -43.68
N ASN A 637 35.23 23.34 -43.85
CA ASN A 637 34.45 23.44 -45.09
C ASN A 637 32.96 23.81 -44.89
N GLY A 638 32.52 24.27 -43.71
CA GLY A 638 31.09 24.42 -43.44
C GLY A 638 30.38 23.15 -42.96
N THR A 639 31.09 22.01 -42.93
CA THR A 639 30.52 20.70 -42.57
C THR A 639 30.42 20.51 -41.05
N PRO A 640 29.26 20.09 -40.52
CA PRO A 640 29.07 19.88 -39.08
C PRO A 640 30.09 18.88 -38.51
N THR A 641 30.72 19.22 -37.39
CA THR A 641 31.79 18.41 -36.78
C THR A 641 31.49 18.14 -35.31
N ALA A 642 31.60 16.87 -34.89
CA ALA A 642 31.52 16.45 -33.50
C ALA A 642 32.93 16.27 -32.89
N PHE A 643 33.08 16.66 -31.64
CA PHE A 643 34.28 16.48 -30.83
C PHE A 643 33.97 15.55 -29.66
N ALA A 644 34.86 14.59 -29.39
CA ALA A 644 34.73 13.61 -28.33
C ALA A 644 35.98 13.62 -27.44
N ALA A 645 35.79 13.76 -26.14
CA ALA A 645 36.80 13.54 -25.11
C ALA A 645 36.82 12.07 -24.68
N THR A 646 37.96 11.54 -24.25
CA THR A 646 38.10 10.11 -23.93
C THR A 646 38.77 9.85 -22.60
N GLN A 647 38.53 8.66 -22.07
CA GLN A 647 39.12 8.16 -20.83
C GLN A 647 40.64 8.02 -20.90
N SER A 648 41.20 7.87 -22.11
CA SER A 648 42.66 7.85 -22.34
C SER A 648 43.27 9.25 -22.51
N GLY A 649 42.53 10.32 -22.20
CA GLY A 649 43.05 11.70 -22.28
C GLY A 649 43.10 12.29 -23.69
N GLN A 650 42.43 11.67 -24.68
CA GLN A 650 42.44 12.12 -26.07
C GLN A 650 41.18 12.89 -26.45
N ILE A 651 41.32 13.88 -27.34
CA ILE A 651 40.22 14.50 -28.07
C ILE A 651 40.18 14.00 -29.52
N ARG A 652 39.00 13.64 -30.00
CA ARG A 652 38.74 13.15 -31.37
C ARG A 652 37.73 14.05 -32.06
N ALA A 653 38.01 14.45 -33.30
CA ALA A 653 37.10 15.21 -34.13
C ALA A 653 36.59 14.34 -35.27
N VAL A 654 35.28 14.31 -35.47
CA VAL A 654 34.57 13.46 -36.42
C VAL A 654 33.62 14.32 -37.24
N GLU A 655 33.74 14.24 -38.56
CA GLU A 655 32.82 14.93 -39.48
C GLU A 655 31.50 14.16 -39.52
N LEU A 656 30.39 14.87 -39.27
CA LEU A 656 29.09 14.23 -39.09
C LEU A 656 28.46 13.75 -40.40
N GLU A 657 28.75 14.41 -41.52
CA GLU A 657 28.24 14.03 -42.84
C GLU A 657 28.91 12.79 -43.43
N SER A 658 30.17 12.53 -43.09
CA SER A 658 30.93 11.39 -43.62
C SER A 658 31.13 10.28 -42.57
N GLY A 659 30.87 10.58 -41.30
CA GLY A 659 31.17 9.71 -40.16
C GLY A 659 32.68 9.46 -39.96
N LYS A 660 33.54 10.13 -40.72
CA LYS A 660 34.99 9.89 -40.71
C LYS A 660 35.62 10.67 -39.56
N GLN A 661 36.43 9.98 -38.77
CA GLN A 661 37.34 10.66 -37.84
C GLN A 661 38.34 11.49 -38.64
N VAL A 662 38.22 12.81 -38.54
CA VAL A 662 39.08 13.74 -39.26
C VAL A 662 40.35 14.06 -38.48
N ARG A 663 40.30 14.04 -37.13
CA ARG A 663 41.48 14.29 -36.27
C ARG A 663 41.39 13.56 -34.93
N CYS A 664 42.55 13.34 -34.31
CA CYS A 664 42.70 12.83 -32.94
C CYS A 664 43.99 13.41 -32.35
N ALA A 665 43.94 13.86 -31.09
CA ALA A 665 45.11 14.35 -30.36
C ALA A 665 45.04 13.92 -28.89
N SER A 666 46.19 13.55 -28.31
CA SER A 666 46.28 13.34 -26.85
C SER A 666 46.45 14.69 -26.18
N LEU A 667 45.55 15.05 -25.28
CA LEU A 667 45.60 16.30 -24.53
C LEU A 667 46.07 16.10 -23.09
N SER A 668 45.81 14.93 -22.50
CA SER A 668 46.29 14.55 -21.17
C SER A 668 46.70 13.07 -21.14
N ALA A 669 47.47 12.69 -20.12
CA ALA A 669 47.71 11.31 -19.73
C ALA A 669 46.62 10.78 -18.77
N GLN A 670 45.83 11.68 -18.19
CA GLN A 670 44.67 11.38 -17.35
C GLN A 670 43.37 11.51 -18.17
N PRO A 671 42.26 10.91 -17.71
CA PRO A 671 40.98 11.03 -18.39
C PRO A 671 40.53 12.49 -18.54
N LEU A 672 40.01 12.83 -19.72
CA LEU A 672 39.29 14.08 -19.91
C LEU A 672 37.86 13.90 -19.40
N THR A 673 37.31 14.91 -18.74
CA THR A 673 36.04 14.83 -17.99
C THR A 673 34.90 15.57 -18.67
N CYS A 674 35.16 16.75 -19.23
CA CYS A 674 34.14 17.62 -19.81
C CYS A 674 34.64 18.37 -21.05
N LEU A 675 33.71 18.85 -21.89
CA LEU A 675 34.01 19.48 -23.17
C LEU A 675 33.02 20.61 -23.49
N ALA A 676 33.50 21.77 -23.98
CA ALA A 676 32.63 22.80 -24.57
C ALA A 676 33.29 23.53 -25.73
N LEU A 677 32.48 24.27 -26.49
CA LEU A 677 32.91 25.06 -27.63
C LEU A 677 32.94 26.54 -27.27
N ALA A 678 34.08 27.18 -27.50
CA ALA A 678 34.26 28.62 -27.31
C ALA A 678 34.27 29.36 -28.65
N ARG A 679 33.71 30.58 -28.63
CA ARG A 679 33.82 31.55 -29.71
C ARG A 679 35.28 31.98 -29.88
N PRO A 680 35.66 32.41 -31.08
CA PRO A 680 36.92 31.96 -31.67
C PRO A 680 38.19 32.51 -31.02
N ASP A 681 39.32 31.87 -31.34
CA ASP A 681 40.65 32.45 -31.12
C ASP A 681 40.76 33.86 -31.74
N PRO A 682 41.82 34.65 -31.43
CA PRO A 682 42.00 35.99 -32.01
C PRO A 682 42.04 36.04 -33.55
N ARG A 683 42.05 34.89 -34.23
CA ARG A 683 42.05 34.74 -35.71
C ARG A 683 40.70 34.25 -36.25
N GLY A 684 39.66 34.14 -35.41
CA GLY A 684 38.32 33.77 -35.85
C GLY A 684 38.06 32.25 -35.95
N HIS A 685 38.87 31.39 -35.32
CA HIS A 685 38.68 29.93 -35.35
C HIS A 685 38.06 29.37 -34.07
N PRO A 686 37.08 28.46 -34.15
CA PRO A 686 36.46 27.87 -32.96
C PRO A 686 37.45 27.00 -32.17
N LEU A 687 37.34 27.07 -30.85
CA LEU A 687 38.14 26.28 -29.92
C LEU A 687 37.25 25.27 -29.20
N ALA A 688 37.72 24.03 -29.11
CA ALA A 688 37.17 23.03 -28.22
C ALA A 688 37.97 23.05 -26.91
N LEU A 689 37.30 23.31 -25.79
CA LEU A 689 37.90 23.35 -24.46
C LEU A 689 37.60 22.03 -23.76
N ALA A 690 38.63 21.35 -23.27
CA ALA A 690 38.52 20.07 -22.56
C ALA A 690 39.09 20.18 -21.14
N GLY A 691 38.30 19.81 -20.14
CA GLY A 691 38.74 19.66 -18.75
C GLY A 691 39.22 18.23 -18.48
N GLY A 692 40.09 18.06 -17.48
CA GLY A 692 40.62 16.75 -17.09
C GLY A 692 40.71 16.54 -15.58
N TYR A 693 40.90 15.28 -15.20
CA TYR A 693 41.15 14.88 -13.80
C TYR A 693 42.45 15.44 -13.22
N ASP A 694 43.35 15.91 -14.07
CA ASP A 694 44.58 16.60 -13.67
C ASP A 694 44.36 18.08 -13.31
N GLY A 695 43.10 18.54 -13.29
CA GLY A 695 42.73 19.90 -12.91
C GLY A 695 43.04 20.96 -13.97
N GLU A 696 43.43 20.59 -15.20
CA GLU A 696 43.76 21.54 -16.26
C GLU A 696 42.66 21.61 -17.33
N VAL A 697 42.31 22.82 -17.77
CA VAL A 697 41.49 23.07 -18.96
C VAL A 697 42.40 23.34 -20.15
N ARG A 698 42.23 22.57 -21.23
CA ARG A 698 43.05 22.66 -22.43
C ARG A 698 42.21 23.05 -23.63
N ALA A 699 42.66 24.06 -24.36
CA ALA A 699 42.06 24.51 -25.60
C ALA A 699 42.65 23.75 -26.78
N TYR A 700 41.79 23.26 -27.66
CA TYR A 700 42.13 22.55 -28.88
C TYR A 700 41.53 23.27 -30.08
N CYS A 701 42.37 23.69 -31.02
CA CYS A 701 41.89 24.35 -32.22
C CYS A 701 41.33 23.32 -33.20
N ALA A 702 40.01 23.34 -33.39
CA ALA A 702 39.28 22.45 -34.29
C ALA A 702 39.83 22.46 -35.72
N ARG A 703 40.29 23.62 -36.19
CA ARG A 703 40.79 23.81 -37.57
C ARG A 703 42.20 23.29 -37.78
N THR A 704 43.14 23.65 -36.89
CA THR A 704 44.57 23.29 -37.04
C THR A 704 44.89 21.93 -36.44
N GLY A 705 44.06 21.45 -35.51
CA GLY A 705 44.24 20.21 -34.74
C GLY A 705 45.39 20.27 -33.74
N CYS A 706 45.82 21.47 -33.39
CA CYS A 706 46.86 21.70 -32.41
C CYS A 706 46.25 22.18 -31.09
N SER A 707 46.95 21.91 -29.99
CA SER A 707 46.66 22.55 -28.72
C SER A 707 46.87 24.06 -28.85
N ALA A 708 45.88 24.83 -28.39
CA ALA A 708 45.85 26.29 -28.38
C ALA A 708 46.19 26.87 -26.98
N GLY A 709 46.79 26.05 -26.12
CA GLY A 709 47.15 26.40 -24.72
C GLY A 709 46.14 25.85 -23.71
N GLY A 710 46.44 26.02 -22.42
CA GLY A 710 45.61 25.56 -21.32
C GLY A 710 45.85 26.40 -20.06
N TRP A 711 45.02 26.20 -19.05
CA TRP A 711 45.17 26.84 -17.74
C TRP A 711 44.63 25.92 -16.63
N VAL A 712 45.10 26.13 -15.42
CA VAL A 712 44.65 25.42 -14.22
C VAL A 712 43.68 26.34 -13.46
N PRO A 713 42.36 26.07 -13.49
CA PRO A 713 41.36 26.88 -12.81
C PRO A 713 41.36 26.76 -11.28
N GLY A 714 41.89 25.67 -10.71
CA GLY A 714 41.92 25.40 -9.27
C GLY A 714 42.71 24.14 -8.93
N ASP A 715 42.68 23.73 -7.65
CA ASP A 715 43.53 22.65 -7.11
C ASP A 715 42.93 21.23 -7.27
N ASP A 716 41.84 21.09 -8.03
CA ASP A 716 41.08 19.84 -8.13
C ASP A 716 40.59 19.58 -9.57
N ALA A 717 40.14 18.35 -9.84
CA ALA A 717 39.66 17.90 -11.13
C ALA A 717 38.59 18.84 -11.70
N VAL A 718 38.69 19.17 -12.99
CA VAL A 718 37.67 19.95 -13.68
C VAL A 718 36.49 19.03 -13.97
N SER A 719 35.32 19.31 -13.41
CA SER A 719 34.15 18.43 -13.51
C SER A 719 33.17 18.87 -14.59
N ALA A 720 33.03 20.17 -14.85
CA ALA A 720 32.18 20.72 -15.91
C ALA A 720 32.71 22.08 -16.41
N LEU A 721 32.36 22.46 -17.65
CA LEU A 721 32.67 23.78 -18.20
C LEU A 721 31.62 24.21 -19.24
N CYS A 722 31.32 25.51 -19.31
CA CYS A 722 30.42 26.10 -20.30
C CYS A 722 30.92 27.47 -20.77
N THR A 723 30.35 27.99 -21.86
CA THR A 723 30.75 29.29 -22.43
C THR A 723 29.62 30.32 -22.30
N LEU A 724 29.98 31.55 -21.91
CA LEU A 724 29.04 32.67 -21.76
C LEU A 724 29.65 33.92 -22.39
N GLY A 725 29.12 34.33 -23.55
CA GLY A 725 29.67 35.44 -24.32
C GLY A 725 31.08 35.15 -24.85
N SER A 726 32.07 35.95 -24.45
CA SER A 726 33.50 35.74 -24.74
C SER A 726 34.27 35.07 -23.60
N GLY A 727 33.57 34.69 -22.52
CA GLY A 727 34.14 34.03 -21.35
C GLY A 727 33.79 32.54 -21.26
N VAL A 728 34.50 31.85 -20.38
CA VAL A 728 34.38 30.42 -20.05
C VAL A 728 34.13 30.31 -18.56
N VAL A 729 33.13 29.54 -18.16
CA VAL A 729 32.87 29.19 -16.76
C VAL A 729 33.34 27.76 -16.53
N VAL A 730 34.03 27.54 -15.43
CA VAL A 730 34.63 26.25 -15.07
C VAL A 730 34.22 25.84 -13.67
N ALA A 731 33.79 24.59 -13.52
CA ALA A 731 33.52 23.94 -12.24
C ALA A 731 34.59 22.90 -11.89
N THR A 732 34.95 22.81 -10.61
CA THR A 732 35.81 21.76 -10.06
C THR A 732 34.99 20.72 -9.28
N ALA A 733 35.52 19.51 -9.14
CA ALA A 733 34.89 18.41 -8.42
C ALA A 733 34.64 18.75 -6.93
N SER A 734 35.51 19.54 -6.31
CA SER A 734 35.34 20.09 -4.96
C SER A 734 34.26 21.19 -4.82
N GLY A 735 33.60 21.56 -5.91
CA GLY A 735 32.52 22.55 -5.90
C GLY A 735 32.98 24.00 -6.07
N GLY A 736 34.19 24.24 -6.59
CA GLY A 736 34.65 25.57 -7.00
C GLY A 736 34.06 25.95 -8.35
N LEU A 737 33.61 27.20 -8.52
CA LEU A 737 33.04 27.72 -9.76
C LEU A 737 33.65 29.07 -10.12
N ALA A 738 34.34 29.16 -11.26
CA ALA A 738 35.11 30.35 -11.65
C ALA A 738 34.93 30.74 -13.13
N ALA A 739 34.95 32.04 -13.42
CA ALA A 739 34.83 32.59 -14.78
C ALA A 739 36.15 33.14 -15.33
N TRP A 740 36.44 32.84 -16.58
CA TRP A 740 37.69 33.13 -17.30
C TRP A 740 37.39 33.80 -18.65
N GLU A 741 38.25 34.69 -19.13
CA GLU A 741 38.16 35.34 -20.44
C GLU A 741 39.48 35.26 -21.22
N THR A 742 39.40 35.47 -22.52
CA THR A 742 40.61 35.49 -23.36
C THR A 742 41.41 36.78 -23.11
N GLY A 743 42.62 36.65 -22.56
CA GLY A 743 43.55 37.77 -22.40
C GLY A 743 44.28 38.03 -23.72
N GLY A 744 44.18 39.24 -24.27
CA GLY A 744 44.85 39.62 -25.54
C GLY A 744 46.39 39.68 -25.52
N GLY A 745 47.09 38.76 -24.83
CA GLY A 745 48.55 38.74 -24.65
C GLY A 745 49.12 37.31 -24.51
N ARG A 746 50.40 37.18 -24.09
CA ARG A 746 51.15 35.90 -24.00
C ARG A 746 50.51 34.81 -23.11
N HIS A 747 49.60 35.19 -22.22
CA HIS A 747 48.73 34.26 -21.48
C HIS A 747 47.32 34.38 -22.07
N PRO A 748 46.86 33.38 -22.85
CA PRO A 748 45.64 33.49 -23.62
C PRO A 748 44.36 33.51 -22.77
N TRP A 749 44.44 33.15 -21.48
CA TRP A 749 43.31 33.04 -20.57
C TRP A 749 43.62 33.75 -19.25
N ARG A 750 42.68 34.57 -18.76
CA ARG A 750 42.76 35.27 -17.48
C ARG A 750 41.42 35.22 -16.76
N PRO A 751 41.37 35.25 -15.43
CA PRO A 751 40.11 35.35 -14.70
C PRO A 751 39.40 36.68 -15.03
N VAL A 752 38.07 36.66 -15.07
CA VAL A 752 37.25 37.84 -15.37
C VAL A 752 37.27 38.78 -14.15
N GLY A 753 38.01 39.89 -14.23
CA GLY A 753 38.06 40.91 -13.18
C GLY A 753 38.78 42.17 -13.66
N ARG A 754 38.14 43.36 -13.56
CA ARG A 754 38.77 44.64 -13.93
C ARG A 754 39.81 45.06 -12.89
N SER A 755 41.03 45.36 -13.35
CA SER A 755 41.69 46.61 -12.98
C SER A 755 42.27 47.25 -14.24
N LEU A 756 41.76 48.43 -14.58
CA LEU A 756 42.54 49.46 -15.23
C LEU A 756 42.96 50.43 -14.11
N GLY A 757 44.20 50.31 -13.63
CA GLY A 757 44.86 51.34 -12.84
C GLY A 757 45.09 51.01 -11.36
N GLY A 758 46.37 50.77 -11.03
CA GLY A 758 47.02 51.30 -9.82
C GLY A 758 46.56 50.81 -8.44
N GLY A 759 47.23 49.77 -7.95
CA GLY A 759 47.64 49.67 -6.54
C GLY A 759 46.66 49.03 -5.55
N GLY A 760 47.00 47.80 -5.14
CA GLY A 760 46.67 47.26 -3.82
C GLY A 760 45.29 46.61 -3.67
N ALA A 761 45.30 45.30 -3.37
CA ALA A 761 44.18 44.40 -3.10
C ALA A 761 43.31 44.01 -4.31
N VAL A 762 43.59 42.82 -4.86
CA VAL A 762 42.65 42.09 -5.71
C VAL A 762 41.57 41.51 -4.81
N LEU A 763 40.36 42.07 -4.84
CA LEU A 763 39.17 41.39 -4.35
C LEU A 763 38.83 40.28 -5.37
N PRO A 764 38.83 38.99 -4.99
CA PRO A 764 38.38 37.93 -5.87
C PRO A 764 36.86 38.08 -6.03
N LEU A 765 36.37 38.43 -7.23
CA LEU A 765 34.94 38.66 -7.45
C LEU A 765 34.43 37.78 -8.58
N LEU A 766 34.23 36.51 -8.23
CA LEU A 766 33.05 35.68 -8.45
C LEU A 766 33.35 34.34 -7.77
N ASP A 767 33.61 34.35 -6.46
CA ASP A 767 33.40 33.13 -5.66
C ASP A 767 31.88 32.96 -5.61
N LEU A 768 31.35 32.21 -6.58
CA LEU A 768 29.95 31.79 -6.58
C LEU A 768 29.79 30.77 -5.45
N GLU A 769 29.72 31.27 -4.22
CA GLU A 769 29.44 30.46 -3.04
C GLU A 769 28.05 29.84 -3.16
N GLY A 770 27.90 28.59 -2.73
CA GLY A 770 26.59 27.93 -2.70
C GLY A 770 26.57 26.46 -3.07
N LEU A 771 27.72 25.87 -3.43
CA LEU A 771 27.82 24.43 -3.60
C LEU A 771 28.00 23.68 -2.27
N GLN A 772 28.40 24.34 -1.17
CA GLN A 772 28.55 23.73 0.17
C GLN A 772 29.38 22.42 0.21
N GLY A 773 30.31 22.24 -0.73
CA GLY A 773 31.09 21.01 -0.88
C GLY A 773 30.46 19.95 -1.81
N GLU A 774 29.33 20.26 -2.46
CA GLU A 774 28.74 19.45 -3.54
C GLU A 774 29.47 19.73 -4.86
N GLY A 775 30.00 18.71 -5.54
CA GLY A 775 30.60 18.87 -6.87
C GLY A 775 29.56 19.28 -7.92
N ALA A 776 29.95 20.15 -8.86
CA ALA A 776 29.11 20.49 -10.02
C ALA A 776 29.53 19.66 -11.23
N TRP A 777 28.60 18.87 -11.78
CA TRP A 777 28.86 17.85 -12.80
C TRP A 777 28.30 18.20 -14.18
N SER A 778 27.52 19.26 -14.27
CA SER A 778 27.11 19.85 -15.54
C SER A 778 27.01 21.37 -15.42
N LEU A 779 27.32 22.08 -16.50
CA LEU A 779 27.20 23.53 -16.58
C LEU A 779 26.48 23.94 -17.86
N ALA A 780 25.63 24.95 -17.76
CA ALA A 780 25.04 25.61 -18.92
C ALA A 780 24.95 27.12 -18.67
N ALA A 781 24.82 27.91 -19.72
CA ALA A 781 24.71 29.36 -19.60
C ALA A 781 23.69 29.92 -20.58
N LEU A 782 22.94 30.93 -20.15
CA LEU A 782 21.98 31.67 -20.94
C LEU A 782 22.54 33.07 -21.26
N PRO A 783 22.64 33.47 -22.55
CA PRO A 783 23.09 34.81 -22.92
C PRO A 783 22.05 35.89 -22.57
N ALA A 784 22.51 37.14 -22.40
CA ALA A 784 21.63 38.27 -22.11
C ALA A 784 20.67 38.56 -23.28
N GLY A 785 19.37 38.67 -22.98
CA GLY A 785 18.32 39.02 -23.96
C GLY A 785 17.11 38.07 -23.99
N SER A 786 17.26 36.83 -23.51
CA SER A 786 16.18 35.81 -23.48
C SER A 786 15.45 35.69 -22.13
N HIS A 787 15.98 36.37 -21.10
CA HIS A 787 15.48 36.44 -19.71
C HIS A 787 15.90 37.83 -19.15
N PRO A 788 15.29 38.37 -18.06
CA PRO A 788 15.72 39.62 -17.43
C PRO A 788 17.23 39.71 -17.03
N GLY A 789 18.03 38.66 -17.22
CA GLY A 789 19.46 38.78 -17.52
C GLY A 789 20.21 37.49 -17.82
N PRO A 790 21.55 37.54 -17.92
CA PRO A 790 22.39 36.35 -18.10
C PRO A 790 22.28 35.43 -16.89
N LEU A 791 22.30 34.11 -17.12
CA LEU A 791 22.25 33.10 -16.07
C LEU A 791 23.33 32.04 -16.29
N ILE A 792 24.01 31.65 -15.21
CA ILE A 792 24.90 30.49 -15.16
C ILE A 792 24.17 29.40 -14.38
N LEU A 793 24.11 28.19 -14.93
CA LEU A 793 23.42 27.05 -14.34
C LEU A 793 24.44 25.96 -14.03
N ALA A 794 24.34 25.36 -12.84
CA ALA A 794 25.13 24.19 -12.46
C ALA A 794 24.25 23.06 -11.95
N GLY A 795 24.49 21.86 -12.46
CA GLY A 795 23.92 20.63 -11.95
C GLY A 795 24.85 20.00 -10.93
N THR A 796 24.35 19.65 -9.74
CA THR A 796 25.15 19.15 -8.62
C THR A 796 25.12 17.64 -8.48
N GLU A 797 26.07 17.11 -7.73
CA GLU A 797 26.15 15.70 -7.35
C GLU A 797 24.92 15.24 -6.55
N ALA A 798 24.41 16.11 -5.69
CA ALA A 798 23.24 15.85 -4.84
C ALA A 798 21.89 16.06 -5.57
N GLY A 799 21.90 16.09 -6.90
CA GLY A 799 20.68 16.15 -7.70
C GLY A 799 19.98 17.50 -7.74
N ALA A 800 20.69 18.61 -7.52
CA ALA A 800 20.14 19.96 -7.64
C ALA A 800 20.60 20.68 -8.91
N VAL A 801 19.80 21.65 -9.36
CA VAL A 801 20.19 22.67 -10.35
C VAL A 801 20.19 24.02 -9.67
N LEU A 802 21.32 24.71 -9.75
CA LEU A 802 21.55 26.02 -9.17
C LEU A 802 21.68 27.04 -10.29
N GLY A 803 21.02 28.20 -10.15
CA GLY A 803 21.11 29.30 -11.10
C GLY A 803 21.68 30.57 -10.49
N TRP A 804 22.71 31.15 -11.09
CA TRP A 804 23.31 32.42 -10.68
C TRP A 804 23.11 33.51 -11.73
N ASP A 805 22.77 34.72 -11.28
CA ASP A 805 22.89 35.93 -12.10
C ASP A 805 24.29 36.52 -11.87
N PRO A 806 25.20 36.46 -12.86
CA PRO A 806 26.59 36.91 -12.71
C PRO A 806 26.70 38.42 -12.48
N ARG A 807 25.61 39.19 -12.63
CA ARG A 807 25.57 40.62 -12.30
C ARG A 807 25.32 40.87 -10.81
N ARG A 808 24.79 39.88 -10.08
CA ARG A 808 24.39 40.01 -8.66
C ARG A 808 25.49 39.55 -7.69
N GLY A 809 26.34 38.60 -8.10
CA GLY A 809 27.43 38.04 -7.28
C GLY A 809 26.94 37.28 -6.03
N GLY A 810 27.73 36.32 -5.53
CA GLY A 810 27.42 35.55 -4.32
C GLY A 810 26.51 34.33 -4.54
N ALA A 811 25.59 34.10 -3.60
CA ALA A 811 24.72 32.92 -3.50
C ALA A 811 23.85 32.68 -4.77
N PRO A 812 23.45 31.42 -5.04
CA PRO A 812 22.55 31.10 -6.15
C PRO A 812 21.27 31.92 -6.06
N ALA A 813 20.85 32.49 -7.19
CA ALA A 813 19.59 33.22 -7.30
C ALA A 813 18.38 32.30 -7.07
N TRP A 814 18.53 31.00 -7.39
CA TRP A 814 17.56 29.95 -7.09
C TRP A 814 18.23 28.58 -7.09
N ARG A 815 17.61 27.62 -6.39
CA ARG A 815 18.02 26.21 -6.32
C ARG A 815 16.79 25.34 -6.53
N SER A 816 16.87 24.39 -7.45
CA SER A 816 15.82 23.43 -7.74
C SER A 816 16.35 22.02 -7.57
N VAL A 817 15.81 21.28 -6.59
CA VAL A 817 16.22 19.88 -6.34
C VAL A 817 15.40 18.97 -7.25
N LEU A 818 16.08 18.23 -8.11
CA LEU A 818 15.49 17.33 -9.10
C LEU A 818 15.42 15.88 -8.63
N GLY A 819 16.28 15.51 -7.67
CA GLY A 819 16.40 14.16 -7.12
C GLY A 819 17.59 14.06 -6.18
N GLN A 820 18.00 12.83 -5.83
CA GLN A 820 19.20 12.56 -5.04
C GLN A 820 20.42 12.17 -5.90
N ASP A 821 20.24 12.08 -7.21
CA ASP A 821 21.26 11.60 -8.16
C ASP A 821 21.87 12.74 -8.99
N ILE A 822 23.14 12.61 -9.35
CA ILE A 822 23.94 13.62 -10.07
C ILE A 822 23.21 14.20 -11.26
N VAL A 823 23.10 15.53 -11.35
CA VAL A 823 22.63 16.19 -12.57
C VAL A 823 23.78 16.24 -13.59
N ALA A 824 23.81 15.23 -14.46
CA ALA A 824 24.90 14.96 -15.40
C ALA A 824 24.78 15.73 -16.73
N GLY A 825 23.63 16.33 -17.02
CA GLY A 825 23.44 17.10 -18.26
C GLY A 825 22.49 18.28 -18.10
N LEU A 826 22.88 19.43 -18.65
CA LEU A 826 22.05 20.62 -18.74
C LEU A 826 22.02 21.14 -20.17
N SER A 827 20.82 21.45 -20.66
CA SER A 827 20.60 22.11 -21.94
C SER A 827 19.59 23.23 -21.77
N VAL A 828 19.80 24.35 -22.46
CA VAL A 828 18.99 25.55 -22.27
C VAL A 828 18.35 25.94 -23.59
N ASP A 829 17.03 26.11 -23.56
CA ASP A 829 16.25 26.71 -24.64
C ASP A 829 16.01 28.19 -24.32
N ALA A 830 16.57 29.05 -25.16
CA ALA A 830 16.57 30.50 -24.99
C ALA A 830 15.41 31.20 -25.74
N GLY A 831 14.37 30.46 -26.13
CA GLY A 831 13.17 30.97 -26.81
C GLY A 831 12.32 31.93 -25.97
N SER A 832 11.13 32.28 -26.46
CA SER A 832 10.21 33.25 -25.83
C SER A 832 9.72 32.85 -24.42
N ALA A 833 9.81 31.56 -24.08
CA ALA A 833 9.66 31.02 -22.74
C ALA A 833 10.93 30.24 -22.39
N PRO A 834 11.94 30.87 -21.76
CA PRO A 834 13.23 30.24 -21.54
C PRO A 834 13.10 29.02 -20.60
N ARG A 835 13.63 27.88 -21.03
CA ARG A 835 13.51 26.59 -20.32
C ARG A 835 14.87 25.91 -20.19
N VAL A 836 14.99 25.07 -19.18
CA VAL A 836 16.18 24.22 -18.97
C VAL A 836 15.74 22.77 -19.01
N SER A 837 16.43 21.95 -19.79
CA SER A 837 16.33 20.50 -19.71
C SER A 837 17.49 19.99 -18.85
N ALA A 838 17.19 19.30 -17.76
CA ALA A 838 18.17 18.74 -16.85
C ALA A 838 18.06 17.21 -16.84
N ALA A 839 19.15 16.53 -17.16
CA ALA A 839 19.25 15.08 -17.16
C ALA A 839 19.99 14.64 -15.90
N ALA A 840 19.33 13.86 -15.06
CA ALA A 840 19.92 13.26 -13.87
C ALA A 840 20.41 11.83 -14.14
N ALA A 841 21.38 11.37 -13.34
CA ALA A 841 21.99 10.04 -13.47
C ALA A 841 21.00 8.90 -13.16
N ASP A 842 19.83 9.21 -12.60
CA ASP A 842 18.66 8.32 -12.45
C ASP A 842 17.95 8.00 -13.79
N GLY A 843 18.42 8.58 -14.90
CA GLY A 843 17.88 8.37 -16.24
C GLY A 843 16.67 9.24 -16.59
N ARG A 844 16.29 10.19 -15.73
CA ARG A 844 15.14 11.08 -15.93
C ARG A 844 15.58 12.43 -16.50
N LEU A 845 14.75 12.96 -17.40
CA LEU A 845 14.89 14.31 -17.95
C LEU A 845 13.81 15.21 -17.35
N ARG A 846 14.20 16.30 -16.69
CA ARG A 846 13.30 17.28 -16.09
C ARG A 846 13.36 18.59 -16.86
N LEU A 847 12.21 19.22 -17.08
CA LEU A 847 12.10 20.54 -17.69
C LEU A 847 11.84 21.59 -16.61
N LEU A 848 12.70 22.61 -16.54
CA LEU A 848 12.56 23.73 -15.61
C LEU A 848 12.13 25.00 -16.38
N ASP A 849 11.16 25.74 -15.84
CA ASP A 849 10.76 27.05 -16.36
C ASP A 849 11.56 28.16 -15.68
N LEU A 850 12.41 28.86 -16.45
CA LEU A 850 13.26 29.93 -15.94
C LEU A 850 12.47 31.19 -15.55
N ARG A 851 11.22 31.34 -16.00
CA ARG A 851 10.33 32.44 -15.58
C ARG A 851 9.81 32.23 -14.15
N ARG A 852 9.75 30.97 -13.70
CA ARG A 852 9.35 30.56 -12.34
C ARG A 852 10.57 30.26 -11.46
N GLY A 853 11.71 30.92 -11.71
CA GLY A 853 12.93 30.71 -10.93
C GLY A 853 13.48 29.28 -11.04
N GLY A 854 13.29 28.62 -12.18
CA GLY A 854 13.74 27.25 -12.39
C GLY A 854 12.81 26.20 -11.77
N ALA A 855 11.51 26.47 -11.62
CA ALA A 855 10.55 25.46 -11.17
C ALA A 855 10.39 24.32 -12.18
N VAL A 856 10.32 23.08 -11.71
CA VAL A 856 10.09 21.88 -12.52
C VAL A 856 8.64 21.89 -13.04
N MET A 857 8.44 21.63 -14.33
CA MET A 857 7.12 21.56 -14.97
C MET A 857 6.49 20.15 -14.80
N ALA A 858 5.29 20.05 -14.25
CA ALA A 858 4.54 18.80 -14.02
C ALA A 858 3.60 18.34 -15.15
N ASP A 859 3.31 17.04 -15.15
CA ASP A 859 2.25 16.35 -15.89
C ASP A 859 0.95 16.24 -15.05
N ASP A 860 -0.21 16.27 -15.73
CA ASP A 860 -1.59 16.55 -15.29
C ASP A 860 -2.25 15.60 -14.26
N THR A 861 -2.80 16.14 -13.14
CA THR A 861 -4.06 15.68 -12.50
C THR A 861 -4.82 16.78 -11.72
N SER A 862 -6.14 16.86 -11.90
CA SER A 862 -6.98 16.17 -10.91
C SER A 862 -8.14 16.89 -10.22
N GLY A 863 -8.42 16.61 -8.95
CA GLY A 863 -7.57 16.07 -7.88
C GLY A 863 -7.02 17.23 -7.06
N GLU A 864 -6.01 17.93 -7.59
CA GLU A 864 -5.29 19.02 -6.91
C GLU A 864 -6.07 20.35 -6.84
N LEU A 865 -6.97 20.59 -7.80
CA LEU A 865 -7.54 21.91 -8.08
C LEU A 865 -8.38 22.46 -6.92
N ALA A 866 -9.11 21.63 -6.19
CA ALA A 866 -9.94 22.09 -5.07
C ALA A 866 -9.09 22.70 -3.94
N SER A 867 -7.93 22.13 -3.64
CA SER A 867 -7.01 22.64 -2.62
C SER A 867 -6.31 23.91 -3.07
N TRP A 868 -5.88 23.95 -4.34
CA TRP A 868 -5.23 25.14 -4.92
C TRP A 868 -6.20 26.32 -5.02
N ILE A 869 -7.41 26.12 -5.55
CA ILE A 869 -8.46 27.14 -5.58
C ILE A 869 -8.76 27.62 -4.16
N THR A 870 -8.82 26.72 -3.17
CA THR A 870 -9.03 27.11 -1.77
C THR A 870 -7.91 28.00 -1.24
N LEU A 871 -6.64 27.69 -1.51
CA LEU A 871 -5.50 28.52 -1.11
C LEU A 871 -5.56 29.93 -1.73
N LEU A 872 -5.92 30.04 -3.02
CA LEU A 872 -6.09 31.31 -3.72
C LEU A 872 -7.26 32.13 -3.16
N GLU A 873 -8.41 31.50 -2.94
CA GLU A 873 -9.58 32.16 -2.35
C GLU A 873 -9.33 32.61 -0.91
N LYS A 874 -8.51 31.86 -0.16
CA LYS A 874 -8.06 32.26 1.18
C LYS A 874 -6.98 33.33 1.16
N THR A 875 -6.48 33.74 0.00
CA THR A 875 -5.40 34.72 -0.17
C THR A 875 -4.13 34.35 0.63
N LEU A 876 -3.86 33.05 0.78
CA LEU A 876 -2.72 32.56 1.53
C LEU A 876 -1.46 32.61 0.68
N SER A 877 -0.31 32.81 1.32
CA SER A 877 0.99 32.60 0.68
C SER A 877 1.34 31.11 0.77
N PHE A 878 1.66 30.49 -0.36
CA PHE A 878 1.99 29.07 -0.42
C PHE A 878 2.99 28.79 -1.54
N ASP A 879 3.74 27.70 -1.38
CA ASP A 879 4.63 27.17 -2.40
C ASP A 879 4.03 25.90 -2.99
N ILE A 880 4.04 25.78 -4.32
CA ILE A 880 3.55 24.59 -5.02
C ILE A 880 4.74 23.67 -5.32
N LYS A 881 4.71 22.45 -4.77
CA LYS A 881 5.62 21.37 -5.17
C LYS A 881 4.92 20.48 -6.19
N GLU A 882 5.26 20.69 -7.46
CA GLU A 882 4.73 19.92 -8.59
C GLU A 882 5.21 18.46 -8.55
N VAL A 883 4.28 17.51 -8.73
CA VAL A 883 4.53 16.07 -8.63
C VAL A 883 4.27 15.40 -9.97
N ASP A 884 5.28 14.71 -10.49
CA ASP A 884 5.12 13.88 -11.68
C ASP A 884 4.34 12.61 -11.34
N LEU A 885 3.21 12.39 -12.01
CA LEU A 885 2.27 11.34 -11.68
C LEU A 885 2.56 10.02 -12.38
N GLU A 886 3.25 10.07 -13.52
CA GLU A 886 3.75 8.89 -14.21
C GLU A 886 4.99 8.37 -13.49
N ASN A 887 5.75 9.27 -12.87
CA ASN A 887 7.01 8.93 -12.20
C ASN A 887 7.24 9.67 -10.88
N LYS A 888 6.36 9.39 -9.90
CA LYS A 888 6.38 9.96 -8.55
C LYS A 888 7.72 9.73 -7.87
N SER A 889 8.29 10.78 -7.25
CA SER A 889 9.56 10.67 -6.53
C SER A 889 9.41 9.78 -5.30
N ASP A 890 10.48 9.10 -4.90
CA ASP A 890 10.43 8.28 -3.68
C ASP A 890 10.30 9.13 -2.44
N GLU A 891 10.76 10.39 -2.46
CA GLU A 891 10.46 11.38 -1.43
C GLU A 891 8.95 11.67 -1.35
N PHE A 892 8.28 11.91 -2.48
CA PHE A 892 6.83 12.12 -2.50
C PHE A 892 6.05 10.86 -2.11
N LYS A 893 6.49 9.68 -2.55
CA LYS A 893 5.89 8.40 -2.14
C LYS A 893 6.11 8.13 -0.67
N ALA A 894 7.31 8.38 -0.14
CA ALA A 894 7.62 8.22 1.28
C ALA A 894 6.84 9.22 2.13
N LYS A 895 6.71 10.47 1.65
CA LYS A 895 5.89 11.50 2.28
C LYS A 895 4.42 11.12 2.26
N TYR A 896 3.89 10.70 1.12
CA TYR A 896 2.53 10.19 1.03
C TYR A 896 2.36 8.97 1.93
N ALA A 897 3.30 8.02 1.96
CA ALA A 897 3.27 6.82 2.81
C ALA A 897 3.42 7.16 4.30
N SER A 898 4.08 8.26 4.67
CA SER A 898 4.11 8.72 6.06
C SER A 898 2.77 9.29 6.52
N LEU A 899 1.94 9.77 5.59
CA LEU A 899 0.61 10.29 5.87
C LEU A 899 -0.48 9.23 5.66
N HIS A 900 -0.29 8.37 4.67
CA HIS A 900 -1.23 7.37 4.23
C HIS A 900 -0.90 6.01 4.86
N PRO A 901 -1.82 5.42 5.66
CA PRO A 901 -1.52 4.22 6.47
C PRO A 901 -1.28 2.94 5.66
N GLY A 902 -1.63 2.93 4.37
CA GLY A 902 -1.35 1.83 3.45
C GLY A 902 0.05 1.95 2.79
N PRO A 903 0.96 0.97 2.97
CA PRO A 903 2.34 1.03 2.49
C PRO A 903 2.48 0.98 0.96
N ASP A 904 1.49 0.37 0.28
CA ASP A 904 1.43 0.26 -1.19
C ASP A 904 0.41 1.23 -1.81
N ALA A 905 -0.11 2.18 -1.03
CA ALA A 905 -1.11 3.10 -1.54
C ALA A 905 -0.49 3.96 -2.66
N PRO A 906 -1.11 4.00 -3.86
CA PRO A 906 -0.53 4.71 -4.98
C PRO A 906 -0.50 6.20 -4.63
N ALA A 907 0.69 6.75 -4.38
CA ALA A 907 0.84 8.09 -3.82
C ALA A 907 0.02 9.12 -4.60
N LYS A 908 -0.89 9.85 -3.94
CA LYS A 908 -1.83 10.76 -4.61
C LYS A 908 -1.53 12.20 -4.23
N VAL A 909 -1.89 13.07 -5.14
CA VAL A 909 -1.91 14.51 -4.97
C VAL A 909 -3.35 14.98 -4.72
N PRO A 910 -3.57 16.10 -4.02
CA PRO A 910 -2.57 16.98 -3.40
C PRO A 910 -2.13 16.49 -2.01
N ILE A 911 -0.95 16.95 -1.58
CA ILE A 911 -0.51 16.96 -0.17
C ILE A 911 -0.33 18.43 0.22
N LEU A 912 -0.98 18.88 1.30
CA LEU A 912 -0.70 20.15 1.96
C LEU A 912 0.33 19.92 3.05
N ASP A 913 1.37 20.74 3.06
CA ASP A 913 2.26 20.91 4.20
C ASP A 913 2.07 22.31 4.76
N ASP A 914 1.57 22.39 5.98
CA ASP A 914 1.36 23.65 6.67
C ASP A 914 2.55 23.97 7.60
N ALA A 915 2.77 25.26 7.86
CA ALA A 915 3.89 25.78 8.64
C ALA A 915 3.90 25.31 10.11
N ASP A 916 2.76 24.85 10.64
CA ASP A 916 2.66 24.28 11.98
C ASP A 916 3.06 22.79 12.07
N GLY A 917 3.53 22.22 10.95
CA GLY A 917 3.91 20.81 10.84
C GLY A 917 2.74 19.88 10.52
N THR A 918 1.53 20.43 10.30
CA THR A 918 0.38 19.65 9.83
C THR A 918 0.59 19.28 8.35
N ALA A 919 0.57 17.99 8.06
CA ALA A 919 0.62 17.49 6.69
C ALA A 919 -0.64 16.67 6.39
N LEU A 920 -1.37 17.03 5.33
CA LEU A 920 -2.67 16.45 4.97
C LEU A 920 -2.70 16.09 3.49
N PHE A 921 -3.42 15.04 3.14
CA PHE A 921 -3.70 14.66 1.76
C PHE A 921 -5.21 14.45 1.60
N GLU A 922 -5.67 14.28 0.35
CA GLU A 922 -7.08 14.38 -0.07
C GLU A 922 -7.57 15.84 -0.19
N SER A 923 -7.98 16.23 -1.39
CA SER A 923 -8.16 17.65 -1.71
C SER A 923 -9.31 18.34 -0.99
N LEU A 924 -10.40 17.61 -0.73
CA LEU A 924 -11.51 18.10 0.08
C LEU A 924 -11.12 18.23 1.55
N VAL A 925 -10.35 17.27 2.10
CA VAL A 925 -9.86 17.34 3.48
C VAL A 925 -8.97 18.55 3.68
N VAL A 926 -8.05 18.78 2.75
CA VAL A 926 -7.22 19.99 2.70
C VAL A 926 -8.08 21.26 2.61
N ALA A 927 -9.11 21.29 1.76
CA ALA A 927 -9.97 22.46 1.63
C ALA A 927 -10.79 22.77 2.90
N TYR A 928 -11.33 21.74 3.58
CA TYR A 928 -11.99 21.90 4.87
C TYR A 928 -11.02 22.37 5.96
N TYR A 929 -9.83 21.79 6.04
CA TYR A 929 -8.78 22.21 6.96
C TYR A 929 -8.39 23.68 6.77
N LEU A 930 -8.11 24.10 5.53
CA LEU A 930 -7.77 25.49 5.22
C LEU A 930 -8.92 26.43 5.54
N ASN A 931 -10.18 26.01 5.33
CA ASN A 931 -11.32 26.81 5.72
C ASN A 931 -11.45 27.00 7.22
N ASP A 932 -11.24 25.94 8.00
CA ASP A 932 -11.40 25.99 9.45
C ASP A 932 -10.22 26.70 10.14
N LYS A 933 -9.00 26.52 9.62
CA LYS A 933 -7.79 27.18 10.12
C LYS A 933 -7.73 28.65 9.75
N TYR A 934 -8.13 29.00 8.53
CA TYR A 934 -8.16 30.38 8.04
C TYR A 934 -9.62 30.78 7.77
N PRO A 935 -10.36 31.24 8.80
CA PRO A 935 -11.82 31.40 8.70
C PRO A 935 -12.26 32.46 7.69
N GLU A 936 -11.38 33.40 7.33
CA GLU A 936 -11.68 34.50 6.40
C GLU A 936 -10.89 34.39 5.09
N PRO A 937 -11.53 34.59 3.92
CA PRO A 937 -12.97 34.65 3.71
C PRO A 937 -13.66 33.29 3.94
N ALA A 938 -14.85 33.29 4.53
CA ALA A 938 -15.58 32.06 4.82
C ALA A 938 -16.03 31.33 3.53
N LEU A 939 -15.57 30.10 3.32
CA LEU A 939 -15.97 29.24 2.19
C LEU A 939 -17.05 28.23 2.59
N LEU A 940 -17.44 28.22 3.86
CA LEU A 940 -18.58 27.50 4.40
C LEU A 940 -19.47 28.47 5.19
N PRO A 941 -20.80 28.40 5.02
CA PRO A 941 -21.73 29.12 5.88
C PRO A 941 -21.61 28.65 7.34
N SER A 942 -21.95 29.51 8.31
CA SER A 942 -21.96 29.14 9.74
C SER A 942 -23.06 28.13 10.09
N GLU A 943 -24.20 28.21 9.40
CA GLU A 943 -25.38 27.38 9.64
C GLU A 943 -25.14 25.90 9.33
N ALA A 944 -25.40 25.03 10.31
CA ALA A 944 -25.17 23.59 10.19
C ALA A 944 -25.95 22.96 9.04
N ALA A 945 -27.19 23.39 8.82
CA ALA A 945 -28.02 22.90 7.71
C ALA A 945 -27.45 23.29 6.34
N ALA A 946 -26.86 24.48 6.20
CA ALA A 946 -26.24 24.93 4.97
C ALA A 946 -24.92 24.20 4.69
N LYS A 947 -24.11 23.94 5.73
CA LYS A 947 -22.92 23.07 5.62
C LYS A 947 -23.29 21.66 5.16
N ALA A 948 -24.35 21.08 5.73
CA ALA A 948 -24.82 19.75 5.34
C ALA A 948 -25.31 19.70 3.88
N LYS A 949 -26.00 20.76 3.40
CA LYS A 949 -26.42 20.90 2.00
C LYS A 949 -25.23 21.01 1.04
N ILE A 950 -24.16 21.72 1.44
CA ILE A 950 -22.91 21.77 0.67
C ILE A 950 -22.28 20.38 0.57
N SER A 951 -22.13 19.66 1.67
CA SER A 951 -21.57 18.30 1.65
C SER A 951 -22.42 17.35 0.81
N LEU A 952 -23.76 17.46 0.90
CA LEU A 952 -24.67 16.67 0.08
C LEU A 952 -24.55 17.00 -1.41
N PHE A 953 -24.37 18.27 -1.77
CA PHE A 953 -24.13 18.68 -3.15
C PHE A 953 -22.81 18.14 -3.69
N ILE A 954 -21.72 18.23 -2.91
CA ILE A 954 -20.39 17.71 -3.27
C ILE A 954 -20.45 16.20 -3.54
N GLU A 955 -21.23 15.45 -2.75
CA GLU A 955 -21.39 14.00 -2.91
C GLU A 955 -22.27 13.62 -4.11
N LEU A 956 -23.38 14.34 -4.33
CA LEU A 956 -24.37 13.98 -5.36
C LEU A 956 -24.04 14.54 -6.77
N PHE A 957 -23.17 15.53 -6.88
CA PHE A 957 -22.82 16.16 -8.16
C PHE A 957 -21.95 15.28 -9.08
N PRO A 958 -20.87 14.62 -8.62
CA PRO A 958 -20.04 13.76 -9.47
C PRO A 958 -20.78 12.63 -10.21
N PRO A 959 -21.71 11.86 -9.60
CA PRO A 959 -22.50 10.86 -10.32
C PRO A 959 -23.48 11.48 -11.31
N SER A 960 -23.92 12.73 -11.07
CA SER A 960 -24.86 13.44 -11.95
C SER A 960 -24.22 13.85 -13.29
N ILE A 961 -22.96 14.27 -13.31
CA ILE A 961 -22.31 14.77 -14.54
C ILE A 961 -21.08 13.96 -14.92
N PHE A 962 -20.06 13.93 -14.07
CA PHE A 962 -18.74 13.38 -14.42
C PHE A 962 -18.78 11.87 -14.69
N SER A 963 -19.52 11.10 -13.88
CA SER A 963 -19.64 9.65 -14.08
C SER A 963 -20.38 9.28 -15.38
N ASN A 964 -21.42 10.05 -15.73
CA ASN A 964 -22.13 9.89 -17.00
C ASN A 964 -21.25 10.26 -18.20
N ALA A 965 -20.47 11.34 -18.08
CA ALA A 965 -19.49 11.72 -19.10
C ALA A 965 -18.42 10.64 -19.30
N PHE A 966 -17.93 10.03 -18.21
CA PHE A 966 -16.95 8.95 -18.27
C PHE A 966 -17.53 7.66 -18.87
N SER A 967 -18.79 7.35 -18.60
CA SER A 967 -19.51 6.22 -19.22
C SER A 967 -19.64 6.35 -20.73
N LEU A 968 -19.85 7.58 -21.24
CA LEU A 968 -19.95 7.87 -22.66
C LEU A 968 -18.61 7.73 -23.40
N VAL A 969 -17.49 8.16 -22.80
CA VAL A 969 -16.17 7.96 -23.41
C VAL A 969 -15.66 6.52 -23.35
N LYS A 970 -16.29 5.67 -22.53
CA LYS A 970 -16.04 4.22 -22.51
C LYS A 970 -16.96 3.42 -23.44
N ALA A 971 -17.95 4.05 -24.06
CA ALA A 971 -18.75 3.38 -25.08
C ALA A 971 -17.88 3.06 -26.30
N GLU A 972 -18.02 1.83 -26.81
CA GLU A 972 -17.22 1.29 -27.92
C GLU A 972 -17.94 1.44 -29.26
N THR A 973 -19.26 1.70 -29.28
CA THR A 973 -20.01 1.90 -30.52
C THR A 973 -20.86 3.17 -30.45
N ARG A 974 -21.20 3.73 -31.62
CA ARG A 974 -22.13 4.88 -31.71
C ARG A 974 -23.51 4.55 -31.17
N ALA A 975 -23.96 3.30 -31.32
CA ALA A 975 -25.21 2.82 -30.75
C ALA A 975 -25.20 2.89 -29.21
N GLN A 976 -24.11 2.44 -28.57
CA GLN A 976 -23.95 2.55 -27.11
C GLN A 976 -23.87 4.01 -26.64
N VAL A 977 -23.24 4.89 -27.41
CA VAL A 977 -23.25 6.34 -27.11
C VAL A 977 -24.68 6.88 -27.12
N ALA A 978 -25.46 6.56 -28.15
CA ALA A 978 -26.85 6.99 -28.27
C ALA A 978 -27.74 6.42 -27.15
N GLU A 979 -27.53 5.17 -26.75
CA GLU A 979 -28.24 4.52 -25.64
C GLU A 979 -27.93 5.16 -24.29
N ARG A 980 -26.68 5.60 -24.07
CA ARG A 980 -26.22 6.18 -22.79
C ARG A 980 -26.45 7.69 -22.67
N LEU A 981 -26.64 8.40 -23.80
CA LEU A 981 -26.85 9.85 -23.82
C LEU A 981 -28.05 10.32 -22.96
N PRO A 982 -29.21 9.64 -22.95
CA PRO A 982 -30.33 9.99 -22.06
C PRO A 982 -29.96 10.00 -20.57
N ALA A 983 -29.04 9.14 -20.13
CA ALA A 983 -28.58 9.12 -18.74
C ALA A 983 -27.77 10.37 -18.39
N LEU A 984 -26.93 10.88 -19.31
CA LEU A 984 -26.25 12.17 -19.14
C LEU A 984 -27.26 13.32 -19.04
N VAL A 985 -28.26 13.36 -19.93
CA VAL A 985 -29.31 14.40 -19.90
C VAL A 985 -30.07 14.36 -18.56
N GLN A 986 -30.43 13.17 -18.08
CA GLN A 986 -31.08 13.02 -16.79
C GLN A 986 -30.16 13.44 -15.64
N GLY A 987 -28.87 13.13 -15.73
CA GLY A 987 -27.86 13.58 -14.77
C GLY A 987 -27.71 15.11 -14.73
N LEU A 988 -27.70 15.79 -15.88
CA LEU A 988 -27.69 17.26 -15.95
C LEU A 988 -28.96 17.88 -15.34
N LYS A 989 -30.14 17.26 -15.56
CA LYS A 989 -31.40 17.65 -14.90
C LYS A 989 -31.30 17.50 -13.38
N THR A 990 -30.71 16.40 -12.91
CA THR A 990 -30.45 16.18 -11.47
C THR A 990 -29.53 17.24 -10.90
N ALA A 991 -28.40 17.54 -11.56
CA ALA A 991 -27.47 18.59 -11.10
C ALA A 991 -28.13 19.98 -11.05
N ASN A 992 -28.96 20.30 -12.04
CA ASN A 992 -29.77 21.52 -12.01
C ASN A 992 -30.76 21.53 -10.82
N ALA A 993 -31.47 20.43 -10.58
CA ALA A 993 -32.38 20.29 -9.46
C ALA A 993 -31.66 20.36 -8.10
N LEU A 994 -30.44 19.84 -7.98
CA LEU A 994 -29.62 19.96 -6.78
C LEU A 994 -29.26 21.41 -6.49
N LEU A 995 -28.85 22.19 -7.51
CA LEU A 995 -28.58 23.63 -7.37
C LEU A 995 -29.84 24.42 -6.96
N THR A 996 -31.02 24.01 -7.41
CA THR A 996 -32.30 24.68 -7.06
C THR A 996 -32.83 24.27 -5.69
N SER A 997 -32.70 22.99 -5.30
CA SER A 997 -33.31 22.45 -4.07
C SER A 997 -32.40 22.53 -2.84
N LEU A 998 -31.09 22.36 -3.03
CA LEU A 998 -30.09 22.41 -1.97
C LEU A 998 -29.37 23.75 -1.93
N GLY A 999 -29.16 24.36 -3.10
CA GLY A 999 -28.53 25.67 -3.22
C GLY A 999 -29.51 26.83 -3.04
N SER A 1000 -29.01 28.04 -3.29
CA SER A 1000 -29.80 29.26 -3.41
C SER A 1000 -29.48 29.95 -4.73
N SER A 1001 -30.48 30.61 -5.33
CA SER A 1001 -30.29 31.57 -6.42
C SER A 1001 -30.50 33.01 -5.96
N GLU A 1002 -30.84 33.23 -4.69
CA GLU A 1002 -31.01 34.57 -4.15
C GLU A 1002 -29.64 35.23 -3.99
N GLY A 1003 -29.45 36.37 -4.66
CA GLY A 1003 -28.25 37.20 -4.54
C GLY A 1003 -27.04 36.79 -5.39
N GLY A 1004 -27.09 35.69 -6.15
CA GLY A 1004 -26.01 35.33 -7.08
C GLY A 1004 -26.10 33.93 -7.70
N ASP A 1005 -25.10 33.61 -8.53
CA ASP A 1005 -25.10 32.42 -9.39
C ASP A 1005 -24.33 31.21 -8.82
N TYR A 1006 -23.61 31.36 -7.71
CA TYR A 1006 -22.89 30.26 -7.04
C TYR A 1006 -23.84 29.38 -6.25
N PHE A 1007 -23.39 28.22 -5.76
CA PHE A 1007 -24.24 27.25 -5.03
C PHE A 1007 -25.01 27.91 -3.88
N ALA A 1008 -24.35 28.77 -3.10
CA ALA A 1008 -24.94 29.51 -1.99
C ALA A 1008 -25.38 30.94 -2.37
N GLY A 1009 -25.83 31.15 -3.62
CA GLY A 1009 -26.23 32.45 -4.13
C GLY A 1009 -25.03 33.34 -4.43
N ALA A 1010 -24.87 34.44 -3.69
CA ALA A 1010 -23.75 35.38 -3.86
C ALA A 1010 -22.40 34.80 -3.39
N GLN A 1011 -22.43 33.86 -2.44
CA GLN A 1011 -21.24 33.36 -1.78
C GLN A 1011 -20.61 32.21 -2.58
N TYR A 1012 -19.32 32.35 -2.89
CA TYR A 1012 -18.51 31.26 -3.43
C TYR A 1012 -18.09 30.33 -2.30
N THR A 1013 -18.40 29.04 -2.42
CA THR A 1013 -18.26 28.08 -1.31
C THR A 1013 -17.47 26.84 -1.72
N LEU A 1014 -17.16 25.98 -0.73
CA LEU A 1014 -16.54 24.68 -1.00
C LEU A 1014 -17.38 23.80 -1.94
N ALA A 1015 -18.70 24.00 -2.03
CA ALA A 1015 -19.54 23.32 -3.02
C ALA A 1015 -19.07 23.64 -4.45
N ASP A 1016 -18.82 24.91 -4.74
CA ASP A 1016 -18.41 25.39 -6.06
C ASP A 1016 -16.97 24.96 -6.38
N ILE A 1017 -16.09 25.09 -5.39
CA ILE A 1017 -14.66 24.76 -5.49
C ILE A 1017 -14.45 23.26 -5.78
N ALA A 1018 -15.23 22.40 -5.11
CA ALA A 1018 -15.11 20.96 -5.26
C ALA A 1018 -15.67 20.42 -6.59
N THR A 1019 -16.70 21.06 -7.13
CA THR A 1019 -17.49 20.51 -8.26
C THR A 1019 -17.16 21.15 -9.60
N SER A 1020 -16.70 22.41 -9.62
CA SER A 1020 -16.31 23.10 -10.86
C SER A 1020 -15.20 22.41 -11.67
N PRO A 1021 -14.15 21.79 -11.08
CA PRO A 1021 -13.14 21.08 -11.86
C PRO A 1021 -13.70 19.85 -12.58
N LEU A 1022 -14.64 19.15 -11.94
CA LEU A 1022 -15.30 17.97 -12.51
C LEU A 1022 -16.22 18.34 -13.67
N TYR A 1023 -16.95 19.46 -13.54
CA TYR A 1023 -17.78 19.99 -14.62
C TYR A 1023 -16.93 20.39 -15.83
N HIS A 1024 -15.88 21.19 -15.60
CA HIS A 1024 -14.95 21.64 -16.64
C HIS A 1024 -14.38 20.45 -17.45
N ARG A 1025 -13.98 19.38 -16.75
CA ARG A 1025 -13.49 18.16 -17.38
C ARG A 1025 -14.55 17.45 -18.20
N ALA A 1026 -15.77 17.30 -17.68
CA ALA A 1026 -16.85 16.67 -18.42
C ALA A 1026 -17.15 17.40 -19.73
N VAL A 1027 -17.15 18.74 -19.73
CA VAL A 1027 -17.37 19.58 -20.91
C VAL A 1027 -16.31 19.29 -21.99
N HIS A 1028 -15.03 19.40 -21.65
CA HIS A 1028 -13.96 19.25 -22.65
C HIS A 1028 -13.75 17.79 -23.07
N LEU A 1029 -13.93 16.83 -22.14
CA LEU A 1029 -13.84 15.40 -22.42
C LEU A 1029 -14.88 14.97 -23.46
N LEU A 1030 -16.14 15.33 -23.25
CA LEU A 1030 -17.23 14.95 -24.16
C LEU A 1030 -17.15 15.68 -25.49
N LYS A 1031 -16.80 16.97 -25.48
CA LYS A 1031 -16.63 17.75 -26.71
C LYS A 1031 -15.48 17.19 -27.56
N GLY A 1032 -14.35 16.90 -26.93
CA GLY A 1032 -13.15 16.44 -27.63
C GLY A 1032 -13.21 15.00 -28.16
N HIS A 1033 -13.89 14.08 -27.44
CA HIS A 1033 -13.85 12.64 -27.76
C HIS A 1033 -15.17 12.06 -28.27
N ARG A 1034 -16.29 12.77 -28.12
CA ARG A 1034 -17.63 12.28 -28.51
C ARG A 1034 -18.47 13.31 -29.27
N ASP A 1035 -17.94 14.52 -29.51
CA ASP A 1035 -18.66 15.66 -30.10
C ASP A 1035 -19.99 15.98 -29.41
N ILE A 1036 -20.07 15.72 -28.10
CA ILE A 1036 -21.23 16.03 -27.27
C ILE A 1036 -20.97 17.36 -26.56
N ASP A 1037 -21.87 18.32 -26.79
CA ASP A 1037 -21.74 19.70 -26.29
C ASP A 1037 -22.67 19.94 -25.09
N ILE A 1038 -22.12 19.85 -23.86
CA ILE A 1038 -22.91 20.03 -22.64
C ILE A 1038 -23.60 21.42 -22.60
N PRO A 1039 -22.92 22.56 -22.85
CA PRO A 1039 -23.57 23.86 -22.92
C PRO A 1039 -24.80 23.91 -23.85
N ALA A 1040 -24.72 23.28 -25.04
CA ALA A 1040 -25.86 23.20 -25.94
C ALA A 1040 -27.03 22.39 -25.35
N ILE A 1041 -26.75 21.27 -24.69
CA ILE A 1041 -27.75 20.43 -24.01
C ILE A 1041 -28.43 21.20 -22.87
N LEU A 1042 -27.69 22.02 -22.11
CA LEU A 1042 -28.27 22.87 -21.06
C LEU A 1042 -29.29 23.86 -21.63
N GLN A 1043 -28.95 24.49 -22.77
CA GLN A 1043 -29.84 25.43 -23.46
C GLN A 1043 -31.07 24.73 -24.04
N GLU A 1044 -30.90 23.55 -24.66
CA GLU A 1044 -31.99 22.76 -25.24
C GLU A 1044 -33.03 22.35 -24.17
N HIS A 1045 -32.56 21.89 -23.01
CA HIS A 1045 -33.43 21.42 -21.93
C HIS A 1045 -33.83 22.49 -20.91
N LYS A 1046 -33.47 23.76 -21.14
CA LYS A 1046 -33.78 24.91 -20.25
C LYS A 1046 -33.30 24.70 -18.81
N LEU A 1047 -32.06 24.23 -18.67
CA LEU A 1047 -31.42 23.99 -17.37
C LEU A 1047 -30.71 25.26 -16.89
N ASP A 1048 -31.49 26.33 -16.73
CA ASP A 1048 -31.00 27.70 -16.57
C ASP A 1048 -30.14 27.87 -15.32
N ARG A 1049 -30.49 27.18 -14.21
CA ARG A 1049 -29.75 27.29 -12.94
C ARG A 1049 -28.35 26.71 -13.04
N LEU A 1050 -28.22 25.54 -13.68
CA LEU A 1050 -26.93 24.89 -13.95
C LEU A 1050 -26.11 25.68 -14.98
N ALA A 1051 -26.75 26.26 -15.99
CA ALA A 1051 -26.09 27.13 -16.96
C ALA A 1051 -25.47 28.37 -16.28
N ALA A 1052 -26.25 29.08 -15.46
CA ALA A 1052 -25.77 30.25 -14.72
C ALA A 1052 -24.62 29.90 -13.77
N TRP A 1053 -24.78 28.83 -12.98
CA TRP A 1053 -23.72 28.34 -12.10
C TRP A 1053 -22.45 27.99 -12.86
N SER A 1054 -22.57 27.22 -13.94
CA SER A 1054 -21.41 26.76 -14.71
C SER A 1054 -20.62 27.92 -15.30
N LYS A 1055 -21.30 28.96 -15.78
CA LYS A 1055 -20.66 30.18 -16.24
C LYS A 1055 -19.92 30.88 -15.10
N ALA A 1056 -20.59 31.08 -13.97
CA ALA A 1056 -20.03 31.81 -12.83
C ALA A 1056 -18.79 31.13 -12.24
N VAL A 1057 -18.80 29.79 -12.07
CA VAL A 1057 -17.65 29.06 -11.53
C VAL A 1057 -16.48 29.00 -12.51
N LEU A 1058 -16.76 28.86 -13.81
CA LEU A 1058 -15.70 28.82 -14.83
C LEU A 1058 -15.08 30.20 -15.03
N GLU A 1059 -15.83 31.30 -14.93
CA GLU A 1059 -15.30 32.67 -15.10
C GLU A 1059 -14.56 33.19 -13.85
N ARG A 1060 -14.57 32.45 -12.73
CA ARG A 1060 -13.96 32.93 -11.49
C ARG A 1060 -12.43 32.97 -11.61
N PRO A 1061 -11.74 34.05 -11.17
CA PRO A 1061 -10.29 34.20 -11.35
C PRO A 1061 -9.45 33.06 -10.75
N SER A 1062 -9.80 32.60 -9.55
CA SER A 1062 -9.12 31.47 -8.89
C SER A 1062 -9.29 30.16 -9.66
N PHE A 1063 -10.42 29.97 -10.35
CA PHE A 1063 -10.63 28.84 -11.23
C PHE A 1063 -9.82 29.00 -12.52
N GLN A 1064 -9.86 30.17 -13.17
CA GLN A 1064 -9.10 30.45 -14.40
C GLN A 1064 -7.58 30.33 -14.21
N GLU A 1065 -7.06 30.70 -13.05
CA GLU A 1065 -5.64 30.59 -12.73
C GLU A 1065 -5.18 29.12 -12.57
N THR A 1066 -6.09 28.23 -12.18
CA THR A 1066 -5.77 26.84 -11.86
C THR A 1066 -6.24 25.85 -12.93
N ALA A 1067 -7.22 26.22 -13.75
CA ALA A 1067 -7.83 25.34 -14.72
C ALA A 1067 -6.86 24.97 -15.86
N PRO A 1068 -6.68 23.68 -16.17
CA PRO A 1068 -5.87 23.26 -17.33
C PRO A 1068 -6.59 23.60 -18.64
N ASP A 1069 -5.83 23.93 -19.68
CA ASP A 1069 -6.40 24.19 -21.00
C ASP A 1069 -7.19 22.99 -21.55
N ALA A 1070 -8.18 23.26 -22.40
CA ALA A 1070 -9.04 22.24 -23.02
C ALA A 1070 -8.24 21.11 -23.71
N GLU A 1071 -7.17 21.46 -24.43
CA GLU A 1071 -6.31 20.47 -25.11
C GLU A 1071 -5.60 19.54 -24.12
N VAL A 1072 -5.18 20.07 -22.97
CA VAL A 1072 -4.51 19.29 -21.91
C VAL A 1072 -5.49 18.28 -21.33
N VAL A 1073 -6.71 18.72 -20.99
CA VAL A 1073 -7.78 17.85 -20.47
C VAL A 1073 -8.14 16.75 -21.46
N ILE A 1074 -8.30 17.08 -22.74
CA ILE A 1074 -8.63 16.10 -23.80
C ILE A 1074 -7.52 15.06 -23.93
N LYS A 1075 -6.25 15.51 -23.95
CA LYS A 1075 -5.10 14.63 -24.14
C LYS A 1075 -4.86 13.73 -22.92
N SER A 1076 -4.92 14.25 -21.70
CA SER A 1076 -4.61 13.47 -20.50
C SER A 1076 -5.65 12.38 -20.22
N MET A 1077 -6.90 12.61 -20.62
CA MET A 1077 -7.98 11.66 -20.46
C MET A 1077 -8.08 10.64 -21.60
N ALA A 1078 -7.34 10.83 -22.71
CA ALA A 1078 -7.39 9.94 -23.88
C ALA A 1078 -7.12 8.46 -23.55
N LYS A 1079 -6.27 8.17 -22.55
CA LYS A 1079 -5.98 6.80 -22.09
C LYS A 1079 -7.19 6.06 -21.49
N PHE A 1080 -8.25 6.78 -21.14
CA PHE A 1080 -9.48 6.23 -20.59
C PHE A 1080 -10.63 6.17 -21.61
N VAL A 1081 -10.37 6.59 -22.86
CA VAL A 1081 -11.36 6.65 -23.93
C VAL A 1081 -11.25 5.39 -24.78
N ASN A 1082 -12.36 4.67 -24.93
CA ASN A 1082 -12.42 3.55 -25.87
C ASN A 1082 -12.59 4.10 -27.30
N PRO A 1083 -11.85 3.59 -28.29
CA PRO A 1083 -12.09 3.95 -29.69
C PRO A 1083 -13.47 3.44 -30.11
N LEU A 1084 -14.16 4.21 -30.96
CA LEU A 1084 -15.43 3.75 -31.52
C LEU A 1084 -15.15 2.76 -32.65
N SER A 1085 -15.63 1.54 -32.53
CA SER A 1085 -15.77 0.61 -33.66
C SER A 1085 -17.04 1.01 -34.42
N ASP A 1086 -16.90 1.20 -35.74
CA ASP A 1086 -18.00 1.54 -36.65
C ASP A 1086 -19.13 0.51 -36.64
#